data_AF-A0A7L3Q3W0-F1
#
_entry.id   AF-A0A7L3Q3W0-F1
#
_cell.length_a   1.000
_cell.length_b   1.000
_cell.length_c   1.000
_cell.angle_alpha   90.00
_cell.angle_beta   90.00
_cell.angle_gamma   90.00
#
_symmetry.space_group_name_H-M   'P 1'
#
loop_
_entity.id
_entity.type
_entity.pdbx_description
1 polymer ?
#
loop_
_entity_poly.entity_id
_entity_poly.type
_entity_poly.pdbx_seq_one_letter_code
_entity_poly.pdbx_strand_id
1 'polypeptide(L)'
;EVLPTSAWDDGKPRVTWRGDGQFVAVSAVCPETGARKVRVWSRELVLQSTSEPISGLEQALSWKPSGNLIASTQEKPNRHDVVFLEKNGLLHGEFTLPFQKGQVKVNEMLWNADSTILAIWLEDLNVEKSNPNTYVQLWTTGNYHWYLKQSLHFGSLEENQLVSLLWDRENLYRLHILCQGWRYLSYDWHWTTDHGLGENSQHMANVAVIDGDKVLVTAFQHAVVPPPMCTYEIQLQQAVNQVAFHTDPKHSGDMAVLDANNRISVYRYGKTITVNHPSVKFGAVGGNGFKAAVETPYLDKTYRVDVSSSSNEVMNPLGLRFLTWLPDDSFLVVGQGQHAAQSVLHHLTAVPHVAGAEECLNLRLSVPVDGEVISLCCSPVTKTVALQLTDRRILKYLWEASTPVLEPWRSSSGSTVQFPHRCVQTSITRISGEEVILGLTDRCRFFVNDIEVTSNITSFATYNEFLLVTTNSHTCLCFCLKNLTVKALQAGLSSAAAANSETLRKVERGSRIVTVVPQDMKVVLQMPRGNLETVHHRALVLAQIQKWLDRLMFREAFQCMRKLRINLNLLYDHNPKASLPSSLVFLENTETFIRQIDSVNYINLFFTELKEEDFTKSMYPSLNGSSNSQPHQHPDQKKVNLICDVMRVAMEHIDPQKYCLSILTAHVKKSPPELEIALQKVHDLRERSIMPDVQAVSAEEALKYLLFLVDVNELYDYSLGTYDFDLVIMVAEKSQKDPKEYLPFLNTLRKMETNYQRYTIDRHLKRYTKALGHLSKCGPEHFSEFLNLVKDQNLYTEALKLYPSSTQEYKDISGAYGEYLIQKQLYEQAALIFARAGIFAKALDAFQSSGSWQQALCMASLLGYTKDKLSGLARSMAGKLVEQRKYAEAAILLEQYTQDYEEAVLLLLEGALWEEALRLIHKYGRLDILETNLKPAILEGESVQ
;
A
#
# COMPACT_ATOMS: atom_id res chain seq x y z
N GLU A 1 11.05 50.92 -39.87
CA GLU A 1 9.79 51.10 -40.62
C GLU A 1 8.93 49.85 -40.46
N VAL A 2 7.62 49.99 -40.35
CA VAL A 2 6.66 48.89 -40.17
C VAL A 2 6.13 48.52 -41.54
N LEU A 3 6.13 47.24 -41.90
CA LEU A 3 5.60 46.80 -43.18
C LEU A 3 4.07 46.99 -43.23
N PRO A 4 3.51 47.43 -44.38
CA PRO A 4 2.06 47.45 -44.58
C PRO A 4 1.49 46.03 -44.55
N THR A 5 0.17 45.92 -44.43
CA THR A 5 -0.54 44.63 -44.46
C THR A 5 -0.28 43.87 -45.75
N SER A 6 -0.26 42.53 -45.66
CA SER A 6 -0.11 41.65 -46.82
C SER A 6 -1.25 41.85 -47.84
N ALA A 7 -1.00 41.54 -49.11
CA ALA A 7 -1.94 41.83 -50.21
C ALA A 7 -3.29 41.08 -50.11
N TRP A 8 -3.33 39.98 -49.36
CA TRP A 8 -4.53 39.17 -49.14
C TRP A 8 -5.34 39.59 -47.90
N ASP A 9 -4.83 40.54 -47.10
CA ASP A 9 -5.54 41.11 -45.96
C ASP A 9 -6.79 41.85 -46.43
N ASP A 10 -7.94 41.61 -45.79
CA ASP A 10 -9.21 42.19 -46.24
C ASP A 10 -9.40 43.68 -45.86
N GLY A 11 -8.46 44.26 -45.12
CA GLY A 11 -8.48 45.64 -44.64
C GLY A 11 -9.57 45.95 -43.60
N LYS A 12 -10.43 44.98 -43.25
CA LYS A 12 -11.56 45.21 -42.35
C LYS A 12 -11.11 45.19 -40.88
N PRO A 13 -11.72 46.03 -40.03
CA PRO A 13 -11.53 45.93 -38.59
C PRO A 13 -11.99 44.57 -38.05
N ARG A 14 -11.25 44.00 -37.11
CA ARG A 14 -11.67 42.85 -36.30
C ARG A 14 -11.89 43.27 -34.86
N VAL A 15 -12.91 42.70 -34.21
CA VAL A 15 -13.34 43.03 -32.85
C VAL A 15 -13.47 41.75 -32.04
N THR A 16 -12.88 41.73 -30.84
CA THR A 16 -13.02 40.61 -29.91
C THR A 16 -13.23 41.13 -28.49
N TRP A 17 -14.11 40.48 -27.74
CA TRP A 17 -14.38 40.79 -26.35
C TRP A 17 -13.60 39.88 -25.41
N ARG A 18 -13.20 40.38 -24.25
CA ARG A 18 -12.83 39.52 -23.13
C ARG A 18 -14.08 38.77 -22.63
N GLY A 19 -13.92 37.57 -22.08
CA GLY A 19 -15.05 36.69 -21.72
C GLY A 19 -16.05 37.30 -20.72
N ASP A 20 -15.61 38.22 -19.86
CA ASP A 20 -16.48 38.94 -18.92
C ASP A 20 -17.06 40.26 -19.47
N GLY A 21 -16.75 40.59 -20.72
CA GLY A 21 -17.20 41.79 -21.42
C GLY A 21 -16.70 43.10 -20.82
N GLN A 22 -15.66 43.10 -19.98
CA GLN A 22 -15.11 44.35 -19.42
C GLN A 22 -14.23 45.13 -20.42
N PHE A 23 -13.65 44.43 -21.38
CA PHE A 23 -12.75 45.01 -22.38
C PHE A 23 -13.06 44.46 -23.76
N VAL A 24 -12.79 45.30 -24.76
CA VAL A 24 -12.86 44.96 -26.19
C VAL A 24 -11.54 45.32 -26.85
N ALA A 25 -11.00 44.41 -27.66
CA ALA A 25 -9.86 44.67 -28.51
C ALA A 25 -10.31 44.87 -29.96
N VAL A 26 -9.76 45.88 -30.62
CA VAL A 26 -10.05 46.23 -32.01
C VAL A 26 -8.74 46.27 -32.79
N SER A 27 -8.61 45.41 -33.81
CA SER A 27 -7.51 45.44 -34.78
C SER A 27 -7.98 46.17 -36.03
N ALA A 28 -7.27 47.22 -36.44
CA ALA A 28 -7.58 47.99 -37.63
C ALA A 28 -6.31 48.48 -38.34
N VAL A 29 -6.39 48.64 -39.66
CA VAL A 29 -5.29 49.17 -40.48
C VAL A 29 -5.12 50.67 -40.22
N CYS A 30 -3.90 51.08 -39.88
CA CYS A 30 -3.54 52.49 -39.67
C CYS A 30 -3.37 53.19 -41.02
N PRO A 31 -4.16 54.24 -41.35
CA PRO A 31 -4.08 54.90 -42.65
C PRO A 31 -2.70 55.48 -42.99
N GLU A 32 -1.95 55.92 -41.97
CA GLU A 32 -0.62 56.52 -42.13
C GLU A 32 0.47 55.51 -42.49
N THR A 33 0.40 54.29 -41.95
CA THR A 33 1.46 53.28 -42.09
C THR A 33 1.06 52.09 -42.95
N GLY A 34 -0.23 51.94 -43.26
CA GLY A 34 -0.77 50.76 -43.93
C GLY A 34 -0.70 49.46 -43.10
N ALA A 35 -0.27 49.53 -41.83
CA ALA A 35 -0.08 48.38 -40.95
C ALA A 35 -1.21 48.24 -39.93
N ARG A 36 -1.52 47.03 -39.48
CA ARG A 36 -2.52 46.80 -38.41
C ARG A 36 -2.02 47.27 -37.05
N LYS A 37 -2.91 47.88 -36.27
CA LYS A 37 -2.71 48.25 -34.86
C LYS A 37 -3.87 47.71 -34.03
N VAL A 38 -3.56 47.15 -32.87
CA VAL A 38 -4.56 46.66 -31.92
C VAL A 38 -4.78 47.73 -30.84
N ARG A 39 -6.03 48.06 -30.55
CA ARG A 39 -6.40 48.97 -29.45
C ARG A 39 -7.32 48.26 -28.48
N VAL A 40 -7.09 48.45 -27.19
CA VAL A 40 -7.92 47.87 -26.12
C VAL A 40 -8.72 48.97 -25.47
N TRP A 41 -10.03 48.80 -25.41
CA TRP A 41 -10.98 49.78 -24.86
C TRP A 41 -11.72 49.12 -23.70
N SER A 42 -12.15 49.92 -22.71
CA SER A 42 -13.09 49.45 -21.68
C SER A 42 -14.49 49.25 -22.28
N ARG A 43 -15.39 48.65 -21.49
CA ARG A 43 -16.82 48.50 -21.85
C ARG A 43 -17.48 49.84 -22.18
N GLU A 44 -17.04 50.92 -21.53
CA GLU A 44 -17.49 52.29 -21.75
C GLU A 44 -16.81 52.95 -22.97
N LEU A 45 -16.06 52.16 -23.75
CA LEU A 45 -15.32 52.59 -24.93
C LEU A 45 -14.22 53.62 -24.64
N VAL A 46 -13.69 53.62 -23.41
CA VAL A 46 -12.53 54.41 -23.03
C VAL A 46 -11.26 53.67 -23.45
N LEU A 47 -10.45 54.30 -24.31
CA LEU A 47 -9.17 53.75 -24.76
C LEU A 47 -8.24 53.48 -23.56
N GLN A 48 -7.80 52.22 -23.44
CA GLN A 48 -6.89 51.78 -22.38
C GLN A 48 -5.46 51.70 -22.87
N SER A 49 -5.25 51.12 -24.06
CA SER A 49 -3.92 50.94 -24.65
C SER A 49 -3.99 50.85 -26.17
N THR A 50 -2.85 51.13 -26.80
CA THR A 50 -2.61 50.89 -28.22
C THR A 50 -1.35 50.03 -28.32
N SER A 51 -1.39 49.02 -29.18
CA SER A 51 -0.24 48.13 -29.38
C SER A 51 0.97 48.90 -29.89
N GLU A 52 2.16 48.39 -29.58
CA GLU A 52 3.36 48.84 -30.26
C GLU A 52 3.26 48.58 -31.78
N PRO A 53 4.08 49.25 -32.60
CA PRO A 53 4.10 49.00 -34.04
C PRO A 53 4.68 47.62 -34.35
N ILE A 54 3.82 46.66 -34.66
CA ILE A 54 4.20 45.26 -34.96
C ILE A 54 4.20 45.05 -36.48
N SER A 55 5.37 44.82 -37.05
CA SER A 55 5.54 44.59 -38.49
C SER A 55 4.99 43.23 -38.90
N GLY A 56 4.21 43.18 -39.99
CA GLY A 56 3.64 41.93 -40.51
C GLY A 56 2.49 41.38 -39.66
N LEU A 57 1.86 42.19 -38.80
CA LEU A 57 0.66 41.80 -38.06
C LEU A 57 -0.54 41.64 -39.01
N GLU A 58 -1.21 40.48 -38.94
CA GLU A 58 -2.28 40.08 -39.86
C GLU A 58 -3.68 40.32 -39.29
N GLN A 59 -4.71 39.97 -40.06
CA GLN A 59 -6.10 40.28 -39.75
C GLN A 59 -6.70 39.53 -38.55
N ALA A 60 -6.32 38.28 -38.31
CA ALA A 60 -6.98 37.42 -37.32
C ALA A 60 -6.79 37.96 -35.90
N LEU A 61 -7.85 37.95 -35.09
CA LEU A 61 -7.83 38.52 -33.74
C LEU A 61 -8.75 37.73 -32.80
N SER A 62 -8.23 37.28 -31.66
CA SER A 62 -9.02 36.51 -30.69
C SER A 62 -8.55 36.75 -29.26
N TRP A 63 -9.42 37.26 -28.39
CA TRP A 63 -9.09 37.41 -26.97
C TRP A 63 -9.39 36.11 -26.23
N LYS A 64 -8.40 35.56 -25.52
CA LYS A 64 -8.57 34.43 -24.61
C LYS A 64 -9.65 34.75 -23.53
N PRO A 65 -10.82 34.07 -23.51
CA PRO A 65 -11.96 34.48 -22.68
C PRO A 65 -11.62 34.65 -21.20
N SER A 66 -10.84 33.72 -20.66
CA SER A 66 -10.26 33.77 -19.31
C SER A 66 -8.75 33.99 -19.42
N GLY A 67 -8.32 35.25 -19.32
CA GLY A 67 -6.91 35.62 -19.33
C GLY A 67 -6.61 36.99 -19.90
N ASN A 68 -5.32 37.29 -20.02
CA ASN A 68 -4.82 38.58 -20.53
C ASN A 68 -4.34 38.53 -21.98
N LEU A 69 -4.31 37.35 -22.60
CA LEU A 69 -3.72 37.15 -23.92
C LEU A 69 -4.74 37.43 -25.03
N ILE A 70 -4.32 38.25 -25.99
CA ILE A 70 -5.00 38.53 -27.25
C ILE A 70 -4.15 37.88 -28.34
N ALA A 71 -4.68 36.85 -28.98
CA ALA A 71 -4.00 36.14 -30.06
C ALA A 71 -4.21 36.86 -31.39
N SER A 72 -3.15 36.92 -32.18
CA SER A 72 -3.11 37.41 -33.56
C SER A 72 -2.05 36.59 -34.31
N THR A 73 -1.97 36.76 -35.63
CA THR A 73 -0.87 36.17 -36.41
C THR A 73 0.08 37.23 -36.95
N GLN A 74 1.34 36.83 -37.13
CA GLN A 74 2.42 37.68 -37.62
C GLN A 74 3.26 36.94 -38.66
N GLU A 75 3.42 37.56 -39.82
CA GLU A 75 4.34 37.10 -40.86
C GLU A 75 5.74 37.67 -40.62
N LYS A 76 6.69 36.81 -40.24
CA LYS A 76 8.10 37.16 -40.01
C LYS A 76 8.96 36.69 -41.21
N PRO A 77 10.24 37.12 -41.32
CA PRO A 77 11.05 36.83 -42.52
C PRO A 77 11.12 35.37 -42.95
N ASN A 78 11.13 34.42 -41.99
CA ASN A 78 11.27 32.97 -42.27
C ASN A 78 10.17 32.11 -41.62
N ARG A 79 9.20 32.70 -40.92
CA ARG A 79 8.21 31.97 -40.11
C ARG A 79 6.87 32.68 -40.08
N HIS A 80 5.81 31.90 -39.95
CA HIS A 80 4.45 32.38 -39.75
C HIS A 80 4.04 32.03 -38.33
N ASP A 81 3.93 33.04 -37.47
CA ASP A 81 3.75 32.83 -36.03
C ASP A 81 2.36 33.27 -35.59
N VAL A 82 1.81 32.52 -34.64
CA VAL A 82 0.79 33.05 -33.73
C VAL A 82 1.52 33.83 -32.64
N VAL A 83 1.14 35.09 -32.47
CA VAL A 83 1.67 36.00 -31.45
C VAL A 83 0.58 36.39 -30.46
N PHE A 84 0.99 36.65 -29.23
CA PHE A 84 0.07 37.11 -28.20
C PHE A 84 0.42 38.52 -27.77
N LEU A 85 -0.61 39.34 -27.58
CA LEU A 85 -0.52 40.64 -26.95
C LEU A 85 -1.18 40.61 -25.58
N GLU A 86 -0.68 41.40 -24.64
CA GLU A 86 -1.37 41.68 -23.39
C GLU A 86 -2.29 42.90 -23.52
N LYS A 87 -3.16 43.08 -22.51
CA LYS A 87 -4.06 44.25 -22.42
C LYS A 87 -3.35 45.61 -22.47
N ASN A 88 -2.04 45.66 -22.16
CA ASN A 88 -1.22 46.86 -22.21
C ASN A 88 -0.71 47.18 -23.64
N GLY A 89 -0.94 46.30 -24.63
CA GLY A 89 -0.51 46.46 -26.00
C GLY A 89 0.88 45.90 -26.32
N LEU A 90 1.55 45.25 -25.38
CA LEU A 90 2.87 44.64 -25.56
C LEU A 90 2.77 43.17 -26.00
N LEU A 91 3.73 42.72 -26.81
CA LEU A 91 3.87 41.30 -27.17
C LEU A 91 4.29 40.45 -25.97
N HIS A 92 3.68 39.27 -25.82
CA HIS A 92 3.95 38.32 -24.74
C HIS A 92 3.83 36.87 -25.21
N GLY A 93 4.91 36.34 -25.79
CA GLY A 93 4.99 34.96 -26.25
C GLY A 93 4.46 34.74 -27.67
N GLU A 94 4.83 33.60 -28.23
CA GLU A 94 4.55 33.23 -29.62
C GLU A 94 4.69 31.71 -29.81
N PHE A 95 4.10 31.18 -30.88
CA PHE A 95 4.42 29.86 -31.41
C PHE A 95 4.32 29.86 -32.94
N THR A 96 5.07 28.98 -33.61
CA THR A 96 5.15 28.93 -35.07
C THR A 96 4.16 27.92 -35.65
N LEU A 97 3.42 28.33 -36.68
CA LEU A 97 2.53 27.44 -37.44
C LEU A 97 3.37 26.47 -38.29
N PRO A 98 2.89 25.24 -38.55
CA PRO A 98 3.63 24.21 -39.28
C PRO A 98 3.64 24.44 -40.81
N PHE A 99 3.84 25.68 -41.23
CA PHE A 99 3.86 26.11 -42.62
C PHE A 99 5.06 27.03 -42.86
N GLN A 100 5.62 26.98 -44.06
CA GLN A 100 6.61 27.96 -44.48
C GLN A 100 5.93 29.31 -44.73
N LYS A 101 6.72 30.38 -44.66
CA LYS A 101 6.23 31.73 -44.97
C LYS A 101 5.56 31.78 -46.35
N GLY A 102 4.38 32.41 -46.41
CA GLY A 102 3.63 32.61 -47.64
C GLY A 102 2.96 31.35 -48.21
N GLN A 103 2.96 30.23 -47.49
CA GLN A 103 2.21 29.04 -47.89
C GLN A 103 0.71 29.19 -47.61
N VAL A 104 0.37 29.72 -46.43
CA VAL A 104 -1.02 29.83 -45.96
C VAL A 104 -1.32 31.25 -45.49
N LYS A 105 -2.59 31.62 -45.53
CA LYS A 105 -3.15 32.77 -44.81
C LYS A 105 -4.00 32.27 -43.65
N VAL A 106 -4.09 33.08 -42.60
CA VAL A 106 -4.96 32.83 -41.46
C VAL A 106 -6.22 33.69 -41.60
N ASN A 107 -7.36 33.03 -41.78
CA ASN A 107 -8.63 33.70 -41.95
C ASN A 107 -9.18 34.21 -40.62
N GLU A 108 -9.31 33.30 -39.64
CA GLU A 108 -9.91 33.56 -38.34
C GLU A 108 -9.26 32.71 -37.23
N MET A 109 -9.33 33.19 -36.00
CA MET A 109 -8.84 32.50 -34.80
C MET A 109 -9.87 32.57 -33.68
N LEU A 110 -10.11 31.45 -33.01
CA LEU A 110 -11.20 31.33 -32.05
C LEU A 110 -10.79 30.52 -30.83
N TRP A 111 -10.72 31.19 -29.68
CA TRP A 111 -10.66 30.51 -28.40
C TRP A 111 -12.01 29.88 -28.04
N ASN A 112 -11.97 28.67 -27.49
CA ASN A 112 -13.16 28.08 -26.88
C ASN A 112 -13.51 28.78 -25.55
N ALA A 113 -14.73 28.56 -25.07
CA ALA A 113 -15.29 29.32 -23.94
C ALA A 113 -14.49 29.19 -22.63
N ASP A 114 -13.87 28.03 -22.34
CA ASP A 114 -13.05 27.81 -21.14
C ASP A 114 -11.56 28.15 -21.35
N SER A 115 -11.18 28.64 -22.54
CA SER A 115 -9.83 29.10 -22.87
C SER A 115 -8.76 28.01 -22.91
N THR A 116 -9.15 26.76 -23.12
CA THR A 116 -8.25 25.60 -23.19
C THR A 116 -7.79 25.27 -24.62
N ILE A 117 -8.61 25.59 -25.63
CA ILE A 117 -8.35 25.27 -27.04
C ILE A 117 -8.43 26.55 -27.89
N LEU A 118 -7.43 26.75 -28.74
CA LEU A 118 -7.38 27.77 -29.78
C LEU A 118 -7.57 27.10 -31.16
N ALA A 119 -8.70 27.38 -31.81
CA ALA A 119 -8.94 26.96 -33.18
C ALA A 119 -8.40 28.01 -34.15
N ILE A 120 -7.75 27.56 -35.23
CA ILE A 120 -7.19 28.42 -36.27
C ILE A 120 -7.70 27.92 -37.62
N TRP A 121 -8.32 28.81 -38.40
CA TRP A 121 -8.76 28.55 -39.77
C TRP A 121 -7.73 29.11 -40.75
N LEU A 122 -7.15 28.22 -41.56
CA LEU A 122 -6.14 28.54 -42.56
C LEU A 122 -6.58 28.15 -43.97
N GLU A 123 -6.05 28.85 -44.97
CA GLU A 123 -6.21 28.58 -46.40
C GLU A 123 -4.87 28.72 -47.13
N ASP A 124 -4.62 27.87 -48.13
CA ASP A 124 -3.44 28.00 -49.00
C ASP A 124 -3.44 29.33 -49.79
N LEU A 125 -2.29 29.97 -49.92
CA LEU A 125 -2.14 31.23 -50.68
C LEU A 125 -1.74 31.03 -52.15
N ASN A 126 -1.05 29.94 -52.50
CA ASN A 126 -0.45 29.73 -53.82
C ASN A 126 -1.12 28.61 -54.60
N VAL A 127 -2.26 28.89 -55.24
CA VAL A 127 -2.91 27.92 -56.12
C VAL A 127 -3.35 28.59 -57.43
N GLU A 128 -2.45 28.63 -58.42
CA GLU A 128 -2.67 29.35 -59.69
C GLU A 128 -3.81 28.77 -60.57
N LYS A 129 -4.43 27.63 -60.21
CA LYS A 129 -5.41 26.92 -61.06
C LYS A 129 -6.52 26.11 -60.35
N SER A 130 -6.62 26.15 -59.02
CA SER A 130 -7.68 25.46 -58.26
C SER A 130 -8.04 26.22 -56.98
N ASN A 131 -9.17 25.89 -56.35
CA ASN A 131 -9.52 26.48 -55.05
C ASN A 131 -8.45 26.11 -54.01
N PRO A 132 -8.20 26.99 -53.01
CA PRO A 132 -7.22 26.76 -51.97
C PRO A 132 -7.63 25.58 -51.07
N ASN A 133 -6.68 24.83 -50.52
CA ASN A 133 -7.04 23.89 -49.46
C ASN A 133 -7.39 24.65 -48.19
N THR A 134 -8.42 24.20 -47.47
CA THR A 134 -8.80 24.74 -46.17
C THR A 134 -8.42 23.79 -45.03
N TYR A 135 -7.88 24.37 -43.96
CA TYR A 135 -7.46 23.67 -42.75
C TYR A 135 -8.11 24.29 -41.51
N VAL A 136 -8.48 23.44 -40.55
CA VAL A 136 -8.79 23.87 -39.18
C VAL A 136 -7.87 23.15 -38.21
N GLN A 137 -7.04 23.92 -37.50
CA GLN A 137 -6.10 23.39 -36.52
C GLN A 137 -6.57 23.69 -35.10
N LEU A 138 -6.43 22.70 -34.20
CA LEU A 138 -6.76 22.84 -32.78
C LEU A 138 -5.48 22.81 -31.94
N TRP A 139 -5.18 23.95 -31.33
CA TRP A 139 -3.99 24.17 -30.53
C TRP A 139 -4.31 24.22 -29.05
N THR A 140 -3.45 23.62 -28.24
CA THR A 140 -3.58 23.59 -26.78
C THR A 140 -2.24 23.93 -26.15
N THR A 141 -2.23 24.41 -24.91
CA THR A 141 -0.98 24.77 -24.22
C THR A 141 -0.84 24.07 -22.88
N GLY A 142 0.37 23.59 -22.58
CA GLY A 142 0.73 22.97 -21.30
C GLY A 142 2.24 23.05 -21.08
N ASN A 143 2.68 23.33 -19.85
CA ASN A 143 4.09 23.59 -19.52
C ASN A 143 4.77 24.61 -20.45
N TYR A 144 4.04 25.68 -20.82
CA TYR A 144 4.49 26.72 -21.76
C TYR A 144 4.80 26.25 -23.20
N HIS A 145 4.48 25.00 -23.54
CA HIS A 145 4.56 24.48 -24.90
C HIS A 145 3.18 24.48 -25.56
N TRP A 146 3.15 24.73 -26.87
CA TRP A 146 1.93 24.68 -27.68
C TRP A 146 1.91 23.39 -28.48
N TYR A 147 0.87 22.59 -28.25
CA TYR A 147 0.67 21.32 -28.95
C TYR A 147 -0.40 21.46 -30.02
N LEU A 148 -0.08 21.07 -31.24
CA LEU A 148 -1.09 20.90 -32.29
C LEU A 148 -1.78 19.55 -32.08
N LYS A 149 -2.99 19.54 -31.52
CA LYS A 149 -3.67 18.28 -31.17
C LYS A 149 -4.42 17.65 -32.33
N GLN A 150 -4.95 18.47 -33.24
CA GLN A 150 -5.77 18.02 -34.37
C GLN A 150 -5.60 18.97 -35.53
N SER A 151 -5.57 18.44 -36.76
CA SER A 151 -5.52 19.21 -37.99
C SER A 151 -6.52 18.65 -39.00
N LEU A 152 -7.60 19.39 -39.24
CA LEU A 152 -8.70 18.99 -40.10
C LEU A 152 -8.47 19.52 -41.52
N HIS A 153 -8.30 18.63 -42.49
CA HIS A 153 -8.08 18.99 -43.90
C HIS A 153 -9.37 18.84 -44.73
N PHE A 154 -9.90 19.96 -45.22
CA PHE A 154 -11.15 20.00 -46.00
C PHE A 154 -10.90 19.86 -47.52
N GLY A 155 -9.64 19.84 -47.96
CA GLY A 155 -9.28 19.78 -49.37
C GLY A 155 -9.67 21.03 -50.15
N SER A 156 -9.67 20.90 -51.48
CA SER A 156 -9.83 22.00 -52.44
C SER A 156 -11.17 21.98 -53.19
N LEU A 157 -12.12 21.13 -52.83
CA LEU A 157 -13.46 21.18 -53.44
C LEU A 157 -14.19 22.45 -52.97
N GLU A 158 -14.89 23.14 -53.87
CA GLU A 158 -15.62 24.37 -53.55
C GLU A 158 -16.66 24.12 -52.44
N GLU A 159 -17.37 22.99 -52.51
CA GLU A 159 -18.37 22.60 -51.52
C GLU A 159 -17.82 22.41 -50.10
N ASN A 160 -16.52 22.11 -49.97
CA ASN A 160 -15.85 21.91 -48.68
C ASN A 160 -15.29 23.22 -48.08
N GLN A 161 -15.24 24.31 -48.85
CA GLN A 161 -14.71 25.58 -48.36
C GLN A 161 -15.51 26.07 -47.16
N LEU A 162 -14.82 26.59 -46.15
CA LEU A 162 -15.46 27.03 -44.92
C LEU A 162 -16.14 28.39 -45.14
N VAL A 163 -17.32 28.53 -44.55
CA VAL A 163 -18.08 29.79 -44.49
C VAL A 163 -18.13 30.30 -43.05
N SER A 164 -18.21 29.39 -42.09
CA SER A 164 -18.27 29.74 -40.67
C SER A 164 -17.62 28.68 -39.80
N LEU A 165 -16.91 29.15 -38.77
CA LEU A 165 -16.29 28.36 -37.70
C LEU A 165 -16.69 28.99 -36.37
N LEU A 166 -17.30 28.23 -35.46
CA LEU A 166 -17.79 28.76 -34.18
C LEU A 166 -17.67 27.71 -33.07
N TRP A 167 -17.21 28.13 -31.90
CA TRP A 167 -17.36 27.34 -30.68
C TRP A 167 -18.78 27.48 -30.13
N ASP A 168 -19.34 26.38 -29.63
CA ASP A 168 -20.58 26.40 -28.84
C ASP A 168 -20.35 27.20 -27.54
N ARG A 169 -21.39 27.94 -27.10
CA ARG A 169 -21.32 28.79 -25.91
C ARG A 169 -21.63 28.05 -24.61
N GLU A 170 -22.36 26.95 -24.70
CA GLU A 170 -22.76 26.13 -23.55
C GLU A 170 -21.93 24.84 -23.50
N ASN A 171 -21.70 24.20 -24.64
CA ASN A 171 -20.86 23.01 -24.73
C ASN A 171 -19.41 23.39 -25.02
N LEU A 172 -18.60 23.54 -23.97
CA LEU A 172 -17.23 24.08 -24.01
C LEU A 172 -16.30 23.47 -25.08
N TYR A 173 -16.56 22.23 -25.49
CA TYR A 173 -15.75 21.46 -26.43
C TYR A 173 -16.48 21.11 -27.73
N ARG A 174 -17.61 21.76 -28.04
CA ARG A 174 -18.30 21.58 -29.31
C ARG A 174 -17.88 22.65 -30.32
N LEU A 175 -17.39 22.20 -31.47
CA LEU A 175 -17.01 23.06 -32.59
C LEU A 175 -17.99 22.88 -33.75
N HIS A 176 -18.53 24.00 -34.23
CA HIS A 176 -19.45 24.06 -35.36
C HIS A 176 -18.72 24.56 -36.60
N ILE A 177 -18.92 23.87 -37.72
CA ILE A 177 -18.34 24.21 -39.02
C ILE A 177 -19.44 24.20 -40.08
N LEU A 178 -19.56 25.29 -40.83
CA LEU A 178 -20.44 25.39 -41.99
C LEU A 178 -19.60 25.56 -43.25
N CYS A 179 -19.79 24.67 -44.22
CA CYS A 179 -19.13 24.73 -45.52
C CYS A 179 -20.05 25.34 -46.59
N GLN A 180 -19.46 25.79 -47.71
CA GLN A 180 -20.15 26.46 -48.81
C GLN A 180 -21.19 25.57 -49.50
N GLY A 181 -21.00 24.24 -49.49
CA GLY A 181 -21.99 23.26 -49.95
C GLY A 181 -23.17 23.02 -49.00
N TRP A 182 -23.45 23.94 -48.05
CA TRP A 182 -24.46 23.79 -46.98
C TRP A 182 -24.25 22.57 -46.07
N ARG A 183 -23.04 22.04 -46.06
CA ARG A 183 -22.67 20.97 -45.14
C ARG A 183 -22.39 21.57 -43.77
N TYR A 184 -23.13 21.10 -42.78
CA TYR A 184 -22.92 21.42 -41.37
C TYR A 184 -22.22 20.24 -40.68
N LEU A 185 -21.13 20.53 -39.98
CA LEU A 185 -20.37 19.58 -39.18
C LEU A 185 -20.33 20.07 -37.72
N SER A 186 -20.51 19.14 -36.80
CA SER A 186 -20.43 19.38 -35.35
C SER A 186 -19.47 18.37 -34.75
N TYR A 187 -18.40 18.86 -34.12
CA TYR A 187 -17.39 18.01 -33.46
C TYR A 187 -17.44 18.21 -31.96
N ASP A 188 -17.65 17.12 -31.22
CA ASP A 188 -17.60 17.09 -29.75
C ASP A 188 -16.27 16.52 -29.28
N TRP A 189 -15.42 17.38 -28.72
CA TRP A 189 -14.09 17.00 -28.25
C TRP A 189 -14.09 16.58 -26.78
N HIS A 190 -13.21 15.63 -26.44
CA HIS A 190 -12.92 15.26 -25.06
C HIS A 190 -11.44 14.89 -24.92
N TRP A 191 -10.92 15.02 -23.70
CA TRP A 191 -9.54 14.65 -23.40
C TRP A 191 -9.42 13.14 -23.21
N THR A 192 -8.43 12.53 -23.87
CA THR A 192 -8.04 11.13 -23.67
C THR A 192 -6.56 11.04 -23.31
N THR A 193 -6.15 9.89 -22.77
CA THR A 193 -4.75 9.58 -22.48
C THR A 193 -4.47 8.19 -23.03
N ASP A 194 -3.86 8.16 -24.21
CA ASP A 194 -3.53 6.91 -24.90
C ASP A 194 -2.25 6.32 -24.30
N HIS A 195 -2.37 5.10 -23.79
CA HIS A 195 -1.27 4.42 -23.12
C HIS A 195 -1.34 2.90 -23.29
N GLY A 196 -0.18 2.27 -23.20
CA GLY A 196 -0.04 0.81 -23.28
C GLY A 196 -0.62 0.09 -22.06
N LEU A 197 -1.51 -0.87 -22.30
CA LEU A 197 -2.14 -1.71 -21.28
C LEU A 197 -1.42 -3.08 -21.23
N GLY A 198 -0.36 -3.18 -20.42
CA GLY A 198 0.46 -4.40 -20.31
C GLY A 198 0.62 -4.88 -18.88
N GLU A 199 0.83 -6.18 -18.69
CA GLU A 199 1.16 -6.77 -17.38
C GLU A 199 2.58 -7.39 -17.35
N ASN A 200 3.09 -7.80 -18.52
CA ASN A 200 4.30 -8.62 -18.63
C ASN A 200 5.26 -8.19 -19.77
N SER A 201 5.04 -7.05 -20.43
CA SER A 201 5.95 -6.56 -21.48
C SER A 201 7.10 -5.74 -20.87
N GLN A 202 8.21 -5.57 -21.59
CA GLN A 202 9.30 -4.68 -21.15
C GLN A 202 9.02 -3.19 -21.44
N HIS A 203 7.90 -2.90 -22.11
CA HIS A 203 7.53 -1.56 -22.61
C HIS A 203 6.17 -1.11 -22.06
N MET A 204 5.93 -1.38 -20.78
CA MET A 204 4.64 -1.05 -20.14
C MET A 204 4.56 0.44 -19.80
N ALA A 205 3.33 0.96 -19.74
CA ALA A 205 3.07 2.36 -19.40
C ALA A 205 3.77 3.38 -20.31
N ASN A 206 3.94 3.04 -21.59
CA ASN A 206 4.18 4.04 -22.64
C ASN A 206 2.94 4.92 -22.74
N VAL A 207 3.13 6.24 -22.73
CA VAL A 207 2.06 7.23 -22.91
C VAL A 207 2.40 8.08 -24.13
N ALA A 208 1.46 8.20 -25.05
CA ALA A 208 1.61 8.94 -26.29
C ALA A 208 0.91 10.30 -26.22
N VAL A 209 1.54 11.33 -26.79
CA VAL A 209 1.01 12.68 -26.88
C VAL A 209 1.17 13.18 -28.32
N ILE A 210 0.06 13.53 -28.95
CA ILE A 210 0.04 14.13 -30.29
C ILE A 210 0.57 15.56 -30.24
N ASP A 211 1.48 15.89 -31.15
CA ASP A 211 1.98 17.24 -31.43
C ASP A 211 2.21 17.43 -32.95
N GLY A 212 1.13 17.76 -33.65
CA GLY A 212 1.14 17.95 -35.10
C GLY A 212 1.42 16.66 -35.85
N ASP A 213 2.48 16.65 -36.64
CA ASP A 213 2.97 15.47 -37.36
C ASP A 213 3.87 14.57 -36.50
N LYS A 214 3.94 14.84 -35.19
CA LYS A 214 4.71 14.04 -34.24
C LYS A 214 3.84 13.33 -33.21
N VAL A 215 4.31 12.16 -32.80
CA VAL A 215 3.86 11.49 -31.57
C VAL A 215 5.00 11.47 -30.57
N LEU A 216 4.83 12.19 -29.46
CA LEU A 216 5.78 12.23 -28.36
C LEU A 216 5.45 11.07 -27.40
N VAL A 217 6.41 10.20 -27.13
CA VAL A 217 6.19 9.02 -26.28
C VAL A 217 7.06 9.08 -25.04
N THR A 218 6.44 8.90 -23.87
CA THR A 218 7.14 8.79 -22.59
C THR A 218 6.98 7.38 -22.03
N ALA A 219 8.09 6.67 -21.89
CA ALA A 219 8.14 5.31 -21.35
C ALA A 219 8.32 5.35 -19.83
N PHE A 220 7.22 5.43 -19.08
CA PHE A 220 7.24 5.67 -17.62
C PHE A 220 7.87 4.52 -16.81
N GLN A 221 7.97 3.32 -17.39
CA GLN A 221 8.71 2.22 -16.78
C GLN A 221 10.21 2.51 -16.67
N HIS A 222 10.78 3.27 -17.60
CA HIS A 222 12.20 3.61 -17.61
C HIS A 222 12.49 4.96 -16.95
N ALA A 223 11.74 5.99 -17.33
CA ALA A 223 11.99 7.35 -16.87
C ALA A 223 10.70 8.18 -16.81
N VAL A 224 10.62 9.05 -15.79
CA VAL A 224 9.54 10.04 -15.65
C VAL A 224 10.01 11.33 -16.31
N VAL A 225 9.94 11.38 -17.65
CA VAL A 225 10.34 12.56 -18.43
C VAL A 225 9.22 13.62 -18.34
N PRO A 226 9.51 14.85 -17.92
CA PRO A 226 8.47 15.89 -17.79
C PRO A 226 8.09 16.47 -19.16
N PRO A 227 6.79 16.68 -19.45
CA PRO A 227 6.37 17.35 -20.69
C PRO A 227 6.89 18.80 -20.75
N PRO A 228 7.22 19.36 -21.95
CA PRO A 228 7.02 18.79 -23.28
C PRO A 228 8.06 17.75 -23.72
N MET A 229 9.09 17.51 -22.90
CA MET A 229 10.09 16.51 -23.24
C MET A 229 9.47 15.10 -23.20
N CYS A 230 10.03 14.21 -24.00
CA CYS A 230 9.60 12.82 -24.12
C CYS A 230 10.80 11.87 -24.13
N THR A 231 10.54 10.57 -24.04
CA THR A 231 11.58 9.54 -24.19
C THR A 231 12.06 9.48 -25.64
N TYR A 232 11.14 9.43 -26.58
CA TYR A 232 11.40 9.51 -28.01
C TYR A 232 10.20 10.13 -28.74
N GLU A 233 10.44 10.69 -29.92
CA GLU A 233 9.41 11.20 -30.81
C GLU A 233 9.35 10.35 -32.09
N ILE A 234 8.13 10.12 -32.57
CA ILE A 234 7.85 9.52 -33.87
C ILE A 234 7.41 10.64 -34.81
N GLN A 235 8.16 10.83 -35.89
CA GLN A 235 7.89 11.79 -36.95
C GLN A 235 7.10 11.11 -38.08
N LEU A 236 5.90 11.62 -38.37
CA LEU A 236 5.07 11.20 -39.50
C LEU A 236 5.15 12.22 -40.64
N GLN A 237 4.59 11.85 -41.79
CA GLN A 237 4.53 12.72 -42.97
C GLN A 237 3.38 13.73 -42.91
N GLN A 238 2.37 13.45 -42.10
CA GLN A 238 1.12 14.20 -42.00
C GLN A 238 0.75 14.37 -40.54
N ALA A 239 -0.10 15.35 -40.25
CA ALA A 239 -0.63 15.57 -38.92
C ALA A 239 -1.35 14.32 -38.39
N VAL A 240 -1.10 14.00 -37.13
CA VAL A 240 -1.67 12.84 -36.44
C VAL A 240 -3.02 13.21 -35.86
N ASN A 241 -4.01 12.33 -36.06
CA ASN A 241 -5.34 12.53 -35.49
C ASN A 241 -5.62 11.58 -34.33
N GLN A 242 -5.17 10.32 -34.40
CA GLN A 242 -5.39 9.32 -33.35
C GLN A 242 -4.19 8.40 -33.16
N VAL A 243 -4.00 7.93 -31.93
CA VAL A 243 -3.01 6.91 -31.56
C VAL A 243 -3.74 5.79 -30.82
N ALA A 244 -3.40 4.55 -31.14
CA ALA A 244 -3.91 3.38 -30.45
C ALA A 244 -2.75 2.46 -30.06
N PHE A 245 -2.76 1.97 -28.82
CA PHE A 245 -1.82 0.94 -28.39
C PHE A 245 -2.40 -0.44 -28.69
N HIS A 246 -1.52 -1.41 -28.96
CA HIS A 246 -1.92 -2.80 -29.11
C HIS A 246 -2.57 -3.30 -27.82
N THR A 247 -3.77 -3.89 -27.94
CA THR A 247 -4.55 -4.29 -26.76
C THR A 247 -4.08 -5.60 -26.11
N ASP A 248 -3.32 -6.47 -26.80
CA ASP A 248 -2.66 -7.62 -26.15
C ASP A 248 -1.64 -7.14 -25.11
N PRO A 249 -1.78 -7.54 -23.82
CA PRO A 249 -0.83 -7.18 -22.76
C PRO A 249 0.63 -7.59 -23.01
N LYS A 250 0.91 -8.54 -23.91
CA LYS A 250 2.27 -8.94 -24.30
C LYS A 250 2.93 -7.95 -25.26
N HIS A 251 2.13 -7.27 -26.07
CA HIS A 251 2.56 -6.33 -27.10
C HIS A 251 2.19 -4.89 -26.77
N SER A 252 1.91 -4.59 -25.49
CA SER A 252 1.37 -3.30 -25.04
C SER A 252 2.20 -2.06 -25.39
N GLY A 253 3.45 -2.23 -25.81
CA GLY A 253 4.30 -1.14 -26.29
C GLY A 253 4.03 -0.76 -27.75
N ASP A 254 3.54 -1.68 -28.56
CA ASP A 254 3.28 -1.49 -29.99
C ASP A 254 2.17 -0.45 -30.20
N MET A 255 2.35 0.42 -31.20
CA MET A 255 1.45 1.55 -31.46
C MET A 255 0.99 1.58 -32.92
N ALA A 256 -0.25 1.99 -33.13
CA ALA A 256 -0.81 2.33 -34.42
C ALA A 256 -1.19 3.83 -34.42
N VAL A 257 -0.82 4.53 -35.49
CA VAL A 257 -1.03 5.97 -35.63
C VAL A 257 -1.87 6.24 -36.87
N LEU A 258 -3.04 6.88 -36.70
CA LEU A 258 -3.90 7.32 -37.79
C LEU A 258 -3.63 8.79 -38.11
N ASP A 259 -3.19 9.05 -39.34
CA ASP A 259 -2.90 10.40 -39.83
C ASP A 259 -4.11 11.06 -40.54
N ALA A 260 -3.94 12.34 -40.88
CA ALA A 260 -4.96 13.15 -41.57
C ALA A 260 -5.30 12.67 -43.01
N ASN A 261 -4.52 11.75 -43.58
CA ASN A 261 -4.76 11.15 -44.89
C ASN A 261 -5.39 9.75 -44.79
N ASN A 262 -5.93 9.39 -43.63
CA ASN A 262 -6.53 8.08 -43.36
C ASN A 262 -5.54 6.91 -43.58
N ARG A 263 -4.26 7.10 -43.28
CA ARG A 263 -3.27 6.03 -43.23
C ARG A 263 -3.00 5.61 -41.79
N ILE A 264 -2.86 4.30 -41.56
CA ILE A 264 -2.49 3.71 -40.28
C ILE A 264 -1.04 3.24 -40.36
N SER A 265 -0.13 3.92 -39.66
CA SER A 265 1.26 3.50 -39.49
C SER A 265 1.42 2.68 -38.22
N VAL A 266 1.94 1.46 -38.36
CA VAL A 266 2.14 0.49 -37.27
C VAL A 266 3.59 0.45 -36.85
N TYR A 267 3.83 0.67 -35.56
CA TYR A 267 5.13 0.68 -34.92
C TYR A 267 5.23 -0.48 -33.92
N ARG A 268 6.25 -1.33 -34.06
CA ARG A 268 6.43 -2.53 -33.22
C ARG A 268 7.79 -2.56 -32.52
N TYR A 269 7.85 -3.28 -31.41
CA TYR A 269 9.08 -3.63 -30.66
C TYR A 269 9.58 -5.05 -31.01
N GLY A 270 10.87 -5.35 -30.76
CA GLY A 270 11.35 -6.75 -30.78
C GLY A 270 12.05 -7.26 -32.05
N LYS A 271 12.48 -6.41 -32.99
CA LYS A 271 13.56 -6.78 -33.93
C LYS A 271 14.89 -6.35 -33.30
N THR A 272 15.91 -7.21 -33.34
CA THR A 272 17.27 -7.08 -32.76
C THR A 272 18.11 -5.93 -33.34
N ILE A 273 17.45 -4.90 -33.86
CA ILE A 273 18.02 -3.79 -34.58
C ILE A 273 17.88 -2.58 -33.66
N THR A 274 18.92 -2.33 -32.86
CA THR A 274 19.21 -1.01 -32.25
C THR A 274 19.60 0.01 -33.34
N VAL A 275 18.86 0.07 -34.44
CA VAL A 275 19.01 1.09 -35.48
C VAL A 275 17.81 1.99 -35.31
N ASN A 276 18.09 3.24 -34.95
CA ASN A 276 17.12 4.32 -34.97
C ASN A 276 16.48 4.34 -36.36
N HIS A 277 15.21 3.92 -36.46
CA HIS A 277 14.46 4.13 -37.68
C HIS A 277 14.47 5.65 -37.97
N PRO A 278 14.62 6.14 -39.21
CA PRO A 278 14.75 7.57 -39.49
C PRO A 278 13.57 8.41 -38.98
N SER A 279 12.39 7.79 -38.88
CA SER A 279 11.18 8.41 -38.34
C SER A 279 11.15 8.46 -36.81
N VAL A 280 12.08 7.84 -36.10
CA VAL A 280 12.09 7.77 -34.63
C VAL A 280 13.35 8.43 -34.11
N LYS A 281 13.18 9.47 -33.30
CA LYS A 281 14.28 10.25 -32.72
C LYS A 281 14.23 10.18 -31.22
N PHE A 282 15.38 9.96 -30.58
CA PHE A 282 15.46 10.05 -29.13
C PHE A 282 15.19 11.48 -28.65
N GLY A 283 14.42 11.58 -27.57
CA GLY A 283 14.19 12.81 -26.85
C GLY A 283 15.18 12.95 -25.68
N ALA A 284 14.67 13.07 -24.47
CA ALA A 284 15.47 13.38 -23.28
C ALA A 284 16.36 12.24 -22.76
N VAL A 285 16.25 11.02 -23.30
CA VAL A 285 16.96 9.82 -22.78
C VAL A 285 18.09 9.32 -23.70
N GLY A 286 18.48 10.09 -24.72
CA GLY A 286 19.57 9.75 -25.65
C GLY A 286 19.80 10.82 -26.72
N GLY A 287 20.89 10.72 -27.49
CA GLY A 287 21.10 11.57 -28.68
C GLY A 287 22.32 12.51 -28.68
N ASN A 288 23.03 12.66 -27.56
CA ASN A 288 24.21 13.54 -27.45
C ASN A 288 25.48 12.79 -26.98
N GLY A 289 25.76 11.60 -27.52
CA GLY A 289 26.95 10.79 -27.17
C GLY A 289 26.78 9.84 -25.96
N PHE A 290 25.60 9.81 -25.33
CA PHE A 290 25.25 8.83 -24.30
C PHE A 290 24.53 7.62 -24.91
N LYS A 291 24.86 6.40 -24.44
CA LYS A 291 24.19 5.17 -24.85
C LYS A 291 22.75 5.17 -24.30
N ALA A 292 21.76 5.20 -25.19
CA ALA A 292 20.35 5.15 -24.79
C ALA A 292 20.05 3.82 -24.08
N ALA A 293 19.39 3.91 -22.93
CA ALA A 293 19.02 2.75 -22.09
C ALA A 293 17.62 2.18 -22.43
N VAL A 294 16.96 2.71 -23.46
CA VAL A 294 15.56 2.41 -23.81
C VAL A 294 15.48 1.96 -25.27
N GLU A 295 14.77 0.86 -25.52
CA GLU A 295 14.46 0.40 -26.88
C GLU A 295 13.43 1.33 -27.53
N THR A 296 13.55 1.54 -28.83
CA THR A 296 12.60 2.34 -29.62
C THR A 296 11.90 1.44 -30.63
N PRO A 297 10.62 1.70 -30.95
CA PRO A 297 9.92 0.90 -31.92
C PRO A 297 10.43 1.20 -33.33
N TYR A 298 10.22 0.27 -34.26
CA TYR A 298 10.45 0.50 -35.69
C TYR A 298 9.11 0.59 -36.43
N LEU A 299 9.07 1.35 -37.53
CA LEU A 299 7.94 1.34 -38.44
C LEU A 299 7.88 -0.03 -39.13
N ASP A 300 6.86 -0.82 -38.83
CA ASP A 300 6.64 -2.13 -39.43
C ASP A 300 5.97 -1.97 -40.79
N LYS A 301 4.81 -1.31 -40.81
CA LYS A 301 3.95 -1.17 -41.98
C LYS A 301 3.13 0.12 -41.95
N THR A 302 2.74 0.61 -43.12
CA THR A 302 1.77 1.70 -43.25
C THR A 302 0.64 1.24 -44.17
N TYR A 303 -0.57 1.23 -43.64
CA TYR A 303 -1.76 0.81 -44.35
C TYR A 303 -2.60 1.99 -44.80
N ARG A 304 -3.15 1.92 -46.01
CA ARG A 304 -4.23 2.81 -46.45
C ARG A 304 -5.58 2.22 -46.02
N VAL A 305 -6.47 3.07 -45.50
CA VAL A 305 -7.82 2.67 -45.08
C VAL A 305 -8.85 3.14 -46.11
N ASP A 306 -9.31 2.22 -46.96
CA ASP A 306 -10.32 2.49 -48.00
C ASP A 306 -11.69 1.99 -47.55
N VAL A 307 -12.37 2.76 -46.71
CA VAL A 307 -13.67 2.38 -46.15
C VAL A 307 -14.82 3.22 -46.73
N SER A 308 -14.51 4.38 -47.33
CA SER A 308 -15.47 5.25 -48.03
C SER A 308 -15.51 4.93 -49.52
N SER A 309 -16.62 4.36 -49.99
CA SER A 309 -16.86 4.06 -51.39
C SER A 309 -17.40 5.28 -52.16
N SER A 310 -16.55 6.23 -52.54
CA SER A 310 -16.64 6.95 -53.83
C SER A 310 -15.58 8.06 -53.91
N SER A 311 -14.95 8.20 -55.07
CA SER A 311 -13.89 9.18 -55.33
C SER A 311 -14.39 10.62 -55.55
N ASN A 312 -15.69 10.88 -55.38
CA ASN A 312 -16.36 12.17 -55.67
C ASN A 312 -17.18 12.72 -54.49
N GLU A 313 -17.03 12.19 -53.27
CA GLU A 313 -17.81 12.63 -52.11
C GLU A 313 -17.13 13.77 -51.32
N VAL A 314 -17.97 14.67 -50.82
CA VAL A 314 -17.66 15.79 -49.93
C VAL A 314 -16.77 15.31 -48.76
N MET A 315 -15.61 15.94 -48.53
CA MET A 315 -14.61 15.44 -47.58
C MET A 315 -15.09 15.55 -46.13
N ASN A 316 -14.93 14.48 -45.35
CA ASN A 316 -15.03 14.53 -43.88
C ASN A 316 -13.64 14.33 -43.27
N PRO A 317 -12.99 15.38 -42.74
CA PRO A 317 -11.62 15.29 -42.20
C PRO A 317 -11.44 14.27 -41.07
N LEU A 318 -12.52 13.91 -40.36
CA LEU A 318 -12.54 12.87 -39.32
C LEU A 318 -13.62 11.84 -39.62
N GLY A 319 -13.68 11.40 -40.87
CA GLY A 319 -14.57 10.32 -41.29
C GLY A 319 -14.36 9.02 -40.52
N LEU A 320 -13.15 8.78 -40.00
CA LEU A 320 -12.77 7.65 -39.17
C LEU A 320 -12.37 8.10 -37.75
N ARG A 321 -12.99 7.50 -36.73
CA ARG A 321 -12.76 7.81 -35.31
C ARG A 321 -12.68 6.57 -34.44
N PHE A 322 -12.18 6.72 -33.22
CA PHE A 322 -12.02 5.66 -32.22
C PHE A 322 -11.21 4.45 -32.70
N LEU A 323 -10.06 4.68 -33.33
CA LEU A 323 -9.12 3.62 -33.71
C LEU A 323 -8.79 2.74 -32.50
N THR A 324 -8.99 1.43 -32.63
CA THR A 324 -8.65 0.43 -31.63
C THR A 324 -7.91 -0.73 -32.28
N TRP A 325 -6.74 -1.08 -31.76
CA TRP A 325 -5.92 -2.18 -32.27
C TRP A 325 -6.15 -3.46 -31.46
N LEU A 326 -6.82 -4.45 -32.06
CA LEU A 326 -7.19 -5.71 -31.43
C LEU A 326 -6.04 -6.74 -31.45
N PRO A 327 -6.07 -7.78 -30.60
CA PRO A 327 -4.97 -8.75 -30.45
C PRO A 327 -4.66 -9.64 -31.66
N ASP A 328 -5.59 -9.77 -32.60
CA ASP A 328 -5.48 -10.60 -33.81
C ASP A 328 -4.92 -9.82 -35.02
N ASP A 329 -4.15 -8.75 -34.76
CA ASP A 329 -3.64 -7.82 -35.79
C ASP A 329 -4.75 -7.21 -36.66
N SER A 330 -5.93 -7.02 -36.06
CA SER A 330 -7.09 -6.36 -36.66
C SER A 330 -7.35 -4.98 -36.03
N PHE A 331 -8.05 -4.12 -36.76
CA PHE A 331 -8.38 -2.78 -36.30
C PHE A 331 -9.90 -2.58 -36.29
N LEU A 332 -10.38 -1.90 -35.25
CA LEU A 332 -11.72 -1.32 -35.25
C LEU A 332 -11.60 0.18 -35.45
N VAL A 333 -12.43 0.70 -36.36
CA VAL A 333 -12.62 2.14 -36.55
C VAL A 333 -14.11 2.41 -36.71
N VAL A 334 -14.56 3.54 -36.17
CA VAL A 334 -15.94 3.99 -36.30
C VAL A 334 -16.01 5.01 -37.44
N GLY A 335 -16.82 4.70 -38.44
CA GLY A 335 -17.16 5.57 -39.56
C GLY A 335 -18.51 6.29 -39.37
N GLN A 336 -18.79 7.24 -40.26
CA GLN A 336 -20.12 7.81 -40.42
C GLN A 336 -20.98 6.90 -41.31
N GLY A 337 -22.24 6.66 -40.91
CA GLY A 337 -23.20 5.90 -41.70
C GLY A 337 -23.88 6.71 -42.80
N GLN A 338 -24.80 6.07 -43.52
CA GLN A 338 -25.57 6.72 -44.59
C GLN A 338 -26.42 7.89 -44.06
N HIS A 339 -26.90 7.80 -42.83
CA HIS A 339 -27.55 8.88 -42.12
C HIS A 339 -26.57 9.55 -41.15
N ALA A 340 -26.58 10.89 -41.10
CA ALA A 340 -25.70 11.64 -40.21
C ALA A 340 -25.83 11.26 -38.72
N ALA A 341 -27.00 10.76 -38.31
CA ALA A 341 -27.28 10.31 -36.94
C ALA A 341 -26.87 8.85 -36.65
N GLN A 342 -26.28 8.15 -37.62
CA GLN A 342 -25.87 6.76 -37.49
C GLN A 342 -24.36 6.60 -37.67
N SER A 343 -23.77 5.76 -36.83
CA SER A 343 -22.37 5.34 -36.97
C SER A 343 -22.28 3.97 -37.63
N VAL A 344 -21.12 3.64 -38.16
CA VAL A 344 -20.81 2.30 -38.66
C VAL A 344 -19.52 1.83 -38.01
N LEU A 345 -19.51 0.63 -37.45
CA LEU A 345 -18.31 0.01 -36.89
C LEU A 345 -17.65 -0.84 -37.97
N HIS A 346 -16.44 -0.46 -38.38
CA HIS A 346 -15.66 -1.19 -39.37
C HIS A 346 -14.61 -2.05 -38.67
N HIS A 347 -14.63 -3.35 -38.96
CA HIS A 347 -13.61 -4.32 -38.58
C HIS A 347 -12.69 -4.52 -39.77
N LEU A 348 -11.45 -4.10 -39.63
CA LEU A 348 -10.42 -4.09 -40.66
C LEU A 348 -9.36 -5.14 -40.36
N THR A 349 -8.88 -5.84 -41.38
CA THR A 349 -7.81 -6.84 -41.25
C THR A 349 -6.75 -6.66 -42.32
N ALA A 350 -5.50 -6.96 -41.97
CA ALA A 350 -4.40 -6.97 -42.92
C ALA A 350 -4.57 -8.07 -43.98
N VAL A 351 -4.21 -7.76 -45.21
CA VAL A 351 -4.24 -8.70 -46.36
C VAL A 351 -2.84 -9.30 -46.54
N PRO A 352 -2.72 -10.57 -46.97
CA PRO A 352 -1.43 -11.09 -47.42
C PRO A 352 -0.83 -10.21 -48.53
N HIS A 353 0.44 -9.86 -48.36
CA HIS A 353 1.15 -8.90 -49.20
C HIS A 353 1.18 -9.34 -50.68
N VAL A 354 0.83 -8.42 -51.59
CA VAL A 354 0.99 -8.58 -53.04
C VAL A 354 2.15 -7.67 -53.47
N ALA A 355 3.20 -8.26 -54.06
CA ALA A 355 4.40 -7.53 -54.46
C ALA A 355 4.06 -6.39 -55.44
N GLY A 356 4.43 -5.15 -55.07
CA GLY A 356 4.27 -3.96 -55.91
C GLY A 356 2.99 -3.13 -55.67
N ALA A 357 2.10 -3.52 -54.76
CA ALA A 357 0.91 -2.74 -54.38
C ALA A 357 1.10 -2.02 -53.02
N GLU A 358 0.47 -0.85 -52.85
CA GLU A 358 0.35 -0.21 -51.52
C GLU A 358 -0.39 -1.16 -50.57
N GLU A 359 0.12 -1.31 -49.35
CA GLU A 359 -0.55 -2.14 -48.34
C GLU A 359 -1.86 -1.46 -47.92
N CYS A 360 -2.98 -2.14 -48.16
CA CYS A 360 -4.32 -1.66 -47.81
C CYS A 360 -4.94 -2.59 -46.76
N LEU A 361 -5.71 -2.03 -45.83
CA LEU A 361 -6.53 -2.82 -44.91
C LEU A 361 -7.83 -3.20 -45.61
N ASN A 362 -8.18 -4.50 -45.60
CA ASN A 362 -9.47 -4.96 -46.11
C ASN A 362 -10.54 -4.81 -45.05
N LEU A 363 -11.73 -4.39 -45.49
CA LEU A 363 -12.94 -4.41 -44.68
C LEU A 363 -13.41 -5.86 -44.48
N ARG A 364 -13.18 -6.42 -43.28
CA ARG A 364 -13.67 -7.75 -42.89
C ARG A 364 -15.17 -7.72 -42.64
N LEU A 365 -15.63 -6.71 -41.88
CA LEU A 365 -17.03 -6.54 -41.51
C LEU A 365 -17.35 -5.06 -41.33
N SER A 366 -18.57 -4.68 -41.70
CA SER A 366 -19.11 -3.35 -41.47
C SER A 366 -20.46 -3.52 -40.76
N VAL A 367 -20.55 -3.07 -39.51
CA VAL A 367 -21.74 -3.24 -38.68
C VAL A 367 -22.42 -1.88 -38.50
N PRO A 368 -23.63 -1.67 -39.05
CA PRO A 368 -24.36 -0.43 -38.81
C PRO A 368 -24.76 -0.33 -37.34
N VAL A 369 -24.62 0.87 -36.78
CA VAL A 369 -24.98 1.18 -35.40
C VAL A 369 -26.19 2.12 -35.42
N ASP A 370 -27.26 1.71 -34.76
CA ASP A 370 -28.46 2.54 -34.58
C ASP A 370 -28.21 3.65 -33.57
N GLY A 371 -27.59 4.74 -34.03
CA GLY A 371 -27.21 5.90 -33.24
C GLY A 371 -25.76 6.31 -33.46
N GLU A 372 -25.40 7.47 -32.91
CA GLU A 372 -24.03 8.00 -33.02
C GLU A 372 -23.17 7.49 -31.85
N VAL A 373 -22.05 6.86 -32.20
CA VAL A 373 -21.05 6.40 -31.23
C VAL A 373 -20.19 7.58 -30.79
N ILE A 374 -20.06 7.77 -29.48
CA ILE A 374 -19.35 8.88 -28.84
C ILE A 374 -18.18 8.45 -27.94
N SER A 375 -18.10 7.16 -27.59
CA SER A 375 -16.96 6.58 -26.88
C SER A 375 -16.86 5.09 -27.21
N LEU A 376 -15.64 4.57 -27.19
CA LEU A 376 -15.33 3.16 -27.37
C LEU A 376 -14.25 2.75 -26.37
N CYS A 377 -14.45 1.64 -25.68
CA CYS A 377 -13.41 1.03 -24.85
C CYS A 377 -13.37 -0.49 -25.06
N CYS A 378 -12.16 -1.06 -24.97
CA CYS A 378 -11.89 -2.46 -25.23
C CYS A 378 -11.36 -3.14 -23.97
N SER A 379 -11.79 -4.38 -23.71
CA SER A 379 -11.16 -5.26 -22.74
C SER A 379 -10.59 -6.48 -23.44
N PRO A 380 -9.25 -6.61 -23.55
CA PRO A 380 -8.62 -7.80 -24.13
C PRO A 380 -8.85 -9.04 -23.25
N VAL A 381 -9.10 -8.85 -21.95
CA VAL A 381 -9.28 -9.94 -20.98
C VAL A 381 -10.63 -10.64 -21.16
N THR A 382 -11.68 -9.87 -21.44
CA THR A 382 -13.04 -10.41 -21.68
C THR A 382 -13.34 -10.56 -23.17
N LYS A 383 -12.50 -9.99 -24.03
CA LYS A 383 -12.63 -10.00 -25.49
C LYS A 383 -13.88 -9.25 -25.98
N THR A 384 -14.15 -8.12 -25.34
CA THR A 384 -15.35 -7.31 -25.58
C THR A 384 -15.00 -5.85 -25.84
N VAL A 385 -15.73 -5.22 -26.76
CA VAL A 385 -15.69 -3.78 -26.98
C VAL A 385 -17.03 -3.19 -26.58
N ALA A 386 -17.02 -2.14 -25.77
CA ALA A 386 -18.21 -1.39 -25.42
C ALA A 386 -18.27 -0.08 -26.21
N LEU A 387 -19.43 0.20 -26.79
CA LEU A 387 -19.73 1.42 -27.53
C LEU A 387 -20.77 2.21 -26.76
N GLN A 388 -20.46 3.45 -26.40
CA GLN A 388 -21.44 4.38 -25.85
C GLN A 388 -22.07 5.20 -26.97
N LEU A 389 -23.41 5.26 -27.00
CA LEU A 389 -24.16 6.07 -27.95
C LEU A 389 -24.58 7.42 -27.36
N THR A 390 -24.91 8.39 -28.23
CA THR A 390 -25.45 9.71 -27.84
C THR A 390 -26.73 9.64 -27.02
N ASP A 391 -27.60 8.65 -27.28
CA ASP A 391 -28.83 8.41 -26.51
C ASP A 391 -28.60 7.69 -25.16
N ARG A 392 -27.33 7.47 -24.82
CA ARG A 392 -26.79 6.86 -23.60
C ARG A 392 -26.83 5.33 -23.57
N ARG A 393 -27.40 4.65 -24.59
CA ARG A 393 -27.33 3.19 -24.69
C ARG A 393 -25.87 2.74 -24.78
N ILE A 394 -25.60 1.55 -24.25
CA ILE A 394 -24.29 0.90 -24.35
C ILE A 394 -24.47 -0.37 -25.15
N LEU A 395 -23.68 -0.52 -26.21
CA LEU A 395 -23.65 -1.72 -27.03
C LEU A 395 -22.36 -2.50 -26.76
N LYS A 396 -22.44 -3.81 -26.84
CA LYS A 396 -21.37 -4.77 -26.65
C LYS A 396 -21.07 -5.44 -27.99
N TYR A 397 -19.83 -5.34 -28.42
CA TYR A 397 -19.32 -5.99 -29.63
C TYR A 397 -18.36 -7.12 -29.25
N LEU A 398 -18.68 -8.33 -29.71
CA LEU A 398 -17.91 -9.55 -29.48
C LEU A 398 -17.09 -9.88 -30.72
N TRP A 399 -15.81 -9.49 -30.75
CA TRP A 399 -15.02 -9.54 -31.99
C TRP A 399 -14.51 -10.93 -32.37
N GLU A 400 -14.33 -11.84 -31.41
CA GLU A 400 -13.90 -13.23 -31.68
C GLU A 400 -15.06 -14.19 -31.97
N ALA A 401 -16.32 -13.74 -31.89
CA ALA A 401 -17.44 -14.58 -32.25
C ALA A 401 -17.33 -15.01 -33.73
N SER A 402 -17.72 -16.25 -34.04
CA SER A 402 -17.68 -16.81 -35.41
C SER A 402 -18.39 -15.92 -36.43
N THR A 403 -19.42 -15.22 -35.97
CA THR A 403 -20.03 -14.05 -36.60
C THR A 403 -19.99 -12.93 -35.56
N PRO A 404 -19.21 -11.85 -35.75
CA PRO A 404 -19.19 -10.75 -34.79
C PRO A 404 -20.58 -10.17 -34.62
N VAL A 405 -21.05 -10.09 -33.37
CA VAL A 405 -22.40 -9.59 -33.02
C VAL A 405 -22.25 -8.29 -32.24
N LEU A 406 -23.12 -7.34 -32.57
CA LEU A 406 -23.34 -6.13 -31.79
C LEU A 406 -24.67 -6.28 -31.05
N GLU A 407 -24.61 -6.36 -29.72
CA GLU A 407 -25.77 -6.57 -28.87
C GLU A 407 -25.88 -5.47 -27.79
N PRO A 408 -27.06 -5.24 -27.19
CA PRO A 408 -27.17 -4.34 -26.04
C PRO A 408 -26.34 -4.87 -24.86
N TRP A 409 -25.60 -4.00 -24.19
CA TRP A 409 -24.92 -4.37 -22.95
C TRP A 409 -25.95 -4.73 -21.89
N ARG A 410 -25.81 -5.90 -21.25
CA ARG A 410 -26.72 -6.38 -20.20
C ARG A 410 -25.98 -6.60 -18.90
N SER A 411 -26.64 -6.26 -17.79
CA SER A 411 -26.18 -6.58 -16.44
C SER A 411 -26.38 -8.07 -16.12
N SER A 412 -25.87 -8.52 -14.97
CA SER A 412 -26.05 -9.89 -14.48
C SER A 412 -27.53 -10.28 -14.28
N SER A 413 -28.43 -9.31 -14.10
CA SER A 413 -29.88 -9.55 -14.05
C SER A 413 -30.55 -9.65 -15.44
N GLY A 414 -29.79 -9.51 -16.53
CA GLY A 414 -30.30 -9.52 -17.91
C GLY A 414 -30.87 -8.17 -18.40
N SER A 415 -30.92 -7.17 -17.52
CA SER A 415 -31.41 -5.82 -17.84
C SER A 415 -30.41 -5.07 -18.70
N THR A 416 -30.89 -4.34 -19.71
CA THR A 416 -30.07 -3.50 -20.57
C THR A 416 -29.46 -2.35 -19.77
N VAL A 417 -28.15 -2.18 -19.85
CA VAL A 417 -27.42 -1.11 -19.17
C VAL A 417 -27.42 0.14 -20.02
N GLN A 418 -27.71 1.28 -19.39
CA GLN A 418 -27.66 2.60 -19.98
C GLN A 418 -27.00 3.54 -18.98
N PHE A 419 -26.05 4.36 -19.42
CA PHE A 419 -25.54 5.40 -18.51
C PHE A 419 -26.62 6.46 -18.29
N PRO A 420 -26.83 6.96 -17.06
CA PRO A 420 -27.78 8.05 -16.83
C PRO A 420 -27.40 9.34 -17.56
N HIS A 421 -26.09 9.57 -17.75
CA HIS A 421 -25.49 10.73 -18.40
C HIS A 421 -24.39 10.32 -19.39
N ARG A 422 -24.00 11.24 -20.30
CA ARG A 422 -22.83 11.05 -21.16
C ARG A 422 -21.56 10.96 -20.33
N CYS A 423 -20.74 9.94 -20.59
CA CYS A 423 -19.47 9.73 -19.92
C CYS A 423 -18.34 10.14 -20.87
N VAL A 424 -17.36 10.88 -20.37
CA VAL A 424 -16.18 11.34 -21.12
C VAL A 424 -15.00 10.38 -20.99
N GLN A 425 -15.02 9.52 -19.98
CA GLN A 425 -14.06 8.45 -19.79
C GLN A 425 -14.82 7.16 -19.47
N THR A 426 -14.55 6.09 -20.24
CA THR A 426 -15.17 4.78 -20.06
C THR A 426 -14.11 3.68 -20.05
N SER A 427 -14.34 2.63 -19.26
CA SER A 427 -13.47 1.44 -19.22
C SER A 427 -14.28 0.20 -18.89
N ILE A 428 -13.81 -0.97 -19.29
CA ILE A 428 -14.40 -2.27 -18.93
C ILE A 428 -13.51 -2.94 -17.89
N THR A 429 -14.12 -3.48 -16.83
CA THR A 429 -13.39 -4.23 -15.79
C THR A 429 -14.23 -5.36 -15.22
N ARG A 430 -13.68 -6.09 -14.24
CA ARG A 430 -14.41 -7.11 -13.49
C ARG A 430 -14.53 -6.73 -12.02
N ILE A 431 -15.76 -6.74 -11.49
CA ILE A 431 -16.06 -6.53 -10.07
C ILE A 431 -16.67 -7.82 -9.53
N SER A 432 -16.04 -8.44 -8.52
CA SER A 432 -16.45 -9.75 -8.00
C SER A 432 -16.60 -10.84 -9.07
N GLY A 433 -15.76 -10.77 -10.12
CA GLY A 433 -15.80 -11.69 -11.26
C GLY A 433 -16.81 -11.32 -12.36
N GLU A 434 -17.75 -10.40 -12.11
CA GLU A 434 -18.72 -9.93 -13.12
C GLU A 434 -18.12 -8.83 -13.99
N GLU A 435 -18.32 -8.92 -15.31
CA GLU A 435 -17.91 -7.89 -16.27
C GLU A 435 -18.84 -6.67 -16.17
N VAL A 436 -18.25 -5.50 -15.93
CA VAL A 436 -18.98 -4.23 -15.78
C VAL A 436 -18.33 -3.14 -16.61
N ILE A 437 -19.11 -2.11 -16.93
CA ILE A 437 -18.60 -0.90 -17.57
C ILE A 437 -18.54 0.25 -16.56
N LEU A 438 -17.39 0.92 -16.51
CA LEU A 438 -17.15 2.11 -15.71
C LEU A 438 -17.35 3.36 -16.58
N GLY A 439 -17.98 4.38 -16.03
CA GLY A 439 -18.20 5.65 -16.72
C GLY A 439 -17.95 6.84 -15.80
N LEU A 440 -17.22 7.85 -16.28
CA LEU A 440 -17.02 9.12 -15.61
C LEU A 440 -17.54 10.26 -16.47
N THR A 441 -18.39 11.12 -15.90
CA THR A 441 -18.89 12.33 -16.58
C THR A 441 -17.92 13.50 -16.40
N ASP A 442 -18.05 14.51 -17.24
CA ASP A 442 -17.41 15.83 -17.10
C ASP A 442 -17.71 16.51 -15.74
N ARG A 443 -18.90 16.26 -15.18
CA ARG A 443 -19.33 16.75 -13.85
C ARG A 443 -18.90 15.87 -12.66
N CYS A 444 -17.84 15.08 -12.81
CA CYS A 444 -17.26 14.25 -11.75
C CYS A 444 -18.16 13.13 -11.19
N ARG A 445 -19.18 12.69 -11.93
CA ARG A 445 -20.07 11.58 -11.54
C ARG A 445 -19.56 10.27 -12.10
N PHE A 446 -19.34 9.31 -11.20
CA PHE A 446 -18.76 8.01 -11.50
C PHE A 446 -19.82 6.92 -11.40
N PHE A 447 -19.93 6.13 -12.46
CA PHE A 447 -20.94 5.10 -12.64
C PHE A 447 -20.28 3.74 -12.81
N VAL A 448 -20.92 2.72 -12.24
CA VAL A 448 -20.69 1.31 -12.54
C VAL A 448 -21.98 0.80 -13.17
N ASN A 449 -21.92 0.42 -14.45
CA ASN A 449 -23.10 0.21 -15.28
C ASN A 449 -24.04 1.44 -15.22
N ASP A 450 -25.28 1.25 -14.82
CA ASP A 450 -26.33 2.27 -14.66
C ASP A 450 -26.37 2.88 -13.24
N ILE A 451 -25.54 2.40 -12.32
CA ILE A 451 -25.55 2.81 -10.90
C ILE A 451 -24.53 3.93 -10.68
N GLU A 452 -25.00 5.07 -10.19
CA GLU A 452 -24.11 6.12 -9.68
C GLU A 452 -23.48 5.69 -8.36
N VAL A 453 -22.15 5.58 -8.36
CA VAL A 453 -21.38 5.17 -7.19
C VAL A 453 -21.01 6.38 -6.34
N THR A 454 -20.57 7.48 -6.97
CA THR A 454 -20.26 8.75 -6.28
C THR A 454 -20.17 9.91 -7.27
N SER A 455 -20.28 11.14 -6.77
CA SER A 455 -20.29 12.38 -7.56
C SER A 455 -19.04 13.26 -7.35
N ASN A 456 -17.91 12.68 -6.92
CA ASN A 456 -16.69 13.40 -6.55
C ASN A 456 -15.41 12.91 -7.24
N ILE A 457 -15.48 12.10 -8.29
CA ILE A 457 -14.30 11.54 -8.98
C ILE A 457 -13.80 12.48 -10.09
N THR A 458 -12.49 12.72 -10.17
CA THR A 458 -11.89 13.59 -11.20
C THR A 458 -11.17 12.82 -12.31
N SER A 459 -10.71 11.61 -12.01
CA SER A 459 -10.15 10.66 -12.98
C SER A 459 -10.11 9.27 -12.36
N PHE A 460 -10.03 8.24 -13.19
CA PHE A 460 -9.82 6.87 -12.73
C PHE A 460 -8.88 6.10 -13.64
N ALA A 461 -8.28 5.03 -13.11
CA ALA A 461 -7.53 4.06 -13.88
C ALA A 461 -7.78 2.65 -13.34
N THR A 462 -7.82 1.68 -14.24
CA THR A 462 -7.94 0.25 -13.90
C THR A 462 -6.61 -0.44 -14.16
N TYR A 463 -6.13 -1.20 -13.19
CA TYR A 463 -4.90 -1.99 -13.30
C TYR A 463 -5.14 -3.38 -12.69
N ASN A 464 -5.16 -4.41 -13.52
CA ASN A 464 -5.49 -5.79 -13.14
C ASN A 464 -6.82 -5.84 -12.38
N GLU A 465 -6.76 -6.24 -11.11
CA GLU A 465 -7.90 -6.31 -10.19
C GLU A 465 -8.11 -5.02 -9.38
N PHE A 466 -7.40 -3.93 -9.69
CA PHE A 466 -7.46 -2.67 -8.93
C PHE A 466 -8.15 -1.55 -9.71
N LEU A 467 -8.97 -0.78 -8.99
CA LEU A 467 -9.50 0.50 -9.42
C LEU A 467 -8.84 1.60 -8.60
N LEU A 468 -8.19 2.54 -9.30
CA LEU A 468 -7.65 3.76 -8.71
C LEU A 468 -8.52 4.94 -9.13
N VAL A 469 -8.85 5.81 -8.19
CA VAL A 469 -9.63 7.03 -8.47
C VAL A 469 -9.02 8.23 -7.77
N THR A 470 -9.02 9.39 -8.43
CA THR A 470 -8.74 10.67 -7.79
C THR A 470 -10.04 11.40 -7.51
N THR A 471 -10.09 12.17 -6.42
CA THR A 471 -11.32 12.85 -5.98
C THR A 471 -11.16 14.37 -5.96
N ASN A 472 -12.30 15.08 -5.97
CA ASN A 472 -12.38 16.53 -5.74
C ASN A 472 -11.87 16.94 -4.34
N SER A 473 -11.79 16.00 -3.41
CA SER A 473 -11.22 16.18 -2.06
C SER A 473 -9.70 15.98 -2.00
N HIS A 474 -9.02 15.94 -3.16
CA HIS A 474 -7.56 15.86 -3.27
C HIS A 474 -6.99 14.57 -2.65
N THR A 475 -7.70 13.47 -2.90
CA THR A 475 -7.26 12.11 -2.52
C THR A 475 -7.18 11.21 -3.74
N CYS A 476 -6.27 10.23 -3.69
CA CYS A 476 -6.21 9.08 -4.56
C CYS A 476 -6.60 7.86 -3.72
N LEU A 477 -7.62 7.13 -4.17
CA LEU A 477 -8.13 5.91 -3.53
C LEU A 477 -7.83 4.71 -4.40
N CYS A 478 -7.53 3.56 -3.79
CA CYS A 478 -7.27 2.31 -4.49
C CYS A 478 -8.07 1.15 -3.89
N PHE A 479 -8.85 0.48 -4.73
CA PHE A 479 -9.74 -0.61 -4.34
C PHE A 479 -9.39 -1.90 -5.10
N CYS A 480 -9.31 -3.02 -4.39
CA CYS A 480 -9.25 -4.35 -5.00
C CYS A 480 -10.67 -4.80 -5.37
N LEU A 481 -10.93 -5.02 -6.65
CA LEU A 481 -12.24 -5.37 -7.21
C LEU A 481 -12.58 -6.86 -7.11
N LYS A 482 -11.61 -7.73 -6.82
CA LYS A 482 -11.78 -9.20 -6.87
C LYS A 482 -12.89 -9.74 -5.97
N ASN A 483 -13.04 -9.19 -4.76
CA ASN A 483 -14.04 -9.61 -3.77
C ASN A 483 -14.93 -8.45 -3.30
N LEU A 484 -14.98 -7.34 -4.06
CA LEU A 484 -15.69 -6.13 -3.67
C LEU A 484 -17.03 -6.07 -4.39
N THR A 485 -18.11 -5.83 -3.65
CA THR A 485 -19.43 -5.57 -4.25
C THR A 485 -19.56 -4.10 -4.65
N VAL A 486 -20.43 -3.78 -5.61
CA VAL A 486 -20.68 -2.39 -6.01
C VAL A 486 -21.16 -1.54 -4.84
N LYS A 487 -21.98 -2.09 -3.94
CA LYS A 487 -22.42 -1.41 -2.70
C LYS A 487 -21.27 -1.12 -1.75
N ALA A 488 -20.32 -2.05 -1.60
CA ALA A 488 -19.13 -1.84 -0.77
C ALA A 488 -18.20 -0.79 -1.40
N LEU A 489 -18.06 -0.76 -2.72
CA LEU A 489 -17.34 0.29 -3.44
C LEU A 489 -17.99 1.67 -3.22
N GLN A 490 -19.31 1.75 -3.33
CA GLN A 490 -20.08 2.97 -3.04
C GLN A 490 -19.89 3.46 -1.61
N ALA A 491 -19.97 2.55 -0.63
CA ALA A 491 -19.73 2.88 0.78
C ALA A 491 -18.29 3.35 1.02
N GLY A 492 -17.29 2.69 0.40
CA GLY A 492 -15.88 3.05 0.51
C GLY A 492 -15.55 4.41 -0.11
N LEU A 493 -16.22 4.78 -1.21
CA LEU A 493 -16.05 6.08 -1.87
C LEU A 493 -16.81 7.22 -1.18
N SER A 494 -17.94 6.91 -0.54
CA SER A 494 -18.76 7.89 0.19
C SER A 494 -18.21 8.16 1.60
N SER A 495 -17.60 7.16 2.22
CA SER A 495 -17.03 7.29 3.56
C SER A 495 -15.66 7.94 3.50
N ALA A 496 -15.64 9.27 3.58
CA ALA A 496 -14.40 10.02 3.84
C ALA A 496 -13.75 9.67 5.20
N ALA A 497 -14.42 8.86 6.05
CA ALA A 497 -14.09 8.61 7.45
C ALA A 497 -13.79 7.14 7.83
N ALA A 498 -14.20 6.14 7.04
CA ALA A 498 -13.85 4.73 7.31
C ALA A 498 -12.52 4.38 6.63
N ALA A 499 -11.46 5.04 7.10
CA ALA A 499 -10.12 4.93 6.57
C ALA A 499 -9.51 3.56 6.93
N ASN A 500 -9.61 2.59 6.03
CA ASN A 500 -8.44 1.75 5.83
C ASN A 500 -7.33 2.67 5.28
N SER A 501 -6.48 3.19 6.18
CA SER A 501 -5.38 4.13 5.89
C SER A 501 -4.63 3.79 4.60
N GLU A 502 -4.48 2.50 4.30
CA GLU A 502 -3.67 2.03 3.16
C GLU A 502 -4.37 2.11 1.79
N THR A 503 -5.70 2.30 1.78
CA THR A 503 -6.49 2.50 0.55
C THR A 503 -6.60 3.97 0.14
N LEU A 504 -6.16 4.90 0.98
CA LEU A 504 -6.27 6.34 0.77
C LEU A 504 -4.91 7.02 0.79
N ARG A 505 -4.67 7.88 -0.18
CA ARG A 505 -3.50 8.77 -0.23
C ARG A 505 -3.93 10.20 -0.52
N LYS A 506 -3.39 11.20 0.19
CA LYS A 506 -3.56 12.62 -0.18
C LYS A 506 -2.70 12.95 -1.40
N VAL A 507 -3.22 13.75 -2.32
CA VAL A 507 -2.53 14.21 -3.54
C VAL A 507 -2.67 15.72 -3.70
N GLU A 508 -1.88 16.33 -4.59
CA GLU A 508 -2.04 17.75 -4.92
C GLU A 508 -3.43 18.06 -5.49
N ARG A 509 -3.89 19.30 -5.30
CA ARG A 509 -5.19 19.75 -5.79
C ARG A 509 -5.28 19.65 -7.31
N GLY A 510 -6.30 18.95 -7.78
CA GLY A 510 -6.59 18.81 -9.21
C GLY A 510 -5.73 17.79 -9.94
N SER A 511 -4.91 17.00 -9.22
CA SER A 511 -4.16 15.90 -9.83
C SER A 511 -5.08 14.89 -10.51
N ARG A 512 -4.70 14.44 -11.70
CA ARG A 512 -5.38 13.39 -12.48
C ARG A 512 -4.42 12.24 -12.77
N ILE A 513 -4.94 11.02 -12.85
CA ILE A 513 -4.16 9.83 -13.17
C ILE A 513 -3.85 9.82 -14.66
N VAL A 514 -2.56 9.70 -14.99
CA VAL A 514 -2.09 9.51 -16.37
C VAL A 514 -2.05 8.01 -16.68
N THR A 515 -1.33 7.25 -15.86
CA THR A 515 -1.19 5.80 -16.01
C THR A 515 -0.69 5.15 -14.71
N VAL A 516 -0.85 3.84 -14.62
CA VAL A 516 -0.25 3.00 -13.57
C VAL A 516 0.87 2.21 -14.22
N VAL A 517 2.09 2.31 -13.69
CA VAL A 517 3.25 1.55 -14.17
C VAL A 517 3.21 0.16 -13.54
N PRO A 518 2.97 -0.90 -14.35
CA PRO A 518 2.93 -2.27 -13.86
C PRO A 518 4.28 -2.70 -13.28
N GLN A 519 4.27 -3.68 -12.37
CA GLN A 519 5.42 -4.22 -11.62
C GLN A 519 6.13 -3.24 -10.67
N ASP A 520 6.32 -1.98 -11.07
CA ASP A 520 6.92 -0.92 -10.26
C ASP A 520 5.94 -0.30 -9.25
N MET A 521 4.64 -0.61 -9.37
CA MET A 521 3.57 -0.13 -8.48
C MET A 521 3.49 1.40 -8.40
N LYS A 522 3.97 2.09 -9.43
CA LYS A 522 3.97 3.54 -9.52
C LYS A 522 2.66 4.00 -10.15
N VAL A 523 2.09 5.06 -9.60
CA VAL A 523 0.97 5.79 -10.19
C VAL A 523 1.51 7.13 -10.63
N VAL A 524 1.39 7.43 -11.92
CA VAL A 524 1.82 8.71 -12.50
C VAL A 524 0.61 9.64 -12.50
N LEU A 525 0.77 10.77 -11.82
CA LEU A 525 -0.23 11.82 -11.70
C LEU A 525 0.24 13.06 -12.47
N GLN A 526 -0.69 13.77 -13.09
CA GLN A 526 -0.45 15.08 -13.68
C GLN A 526 -1.25 16.16 -12.94
N MET A 527 -0.57 17.22 -12.54
CA MET A 527 -1.18 18.40 -11.92
C MET A 527 -1.81 19.31 -12.98
N PRO A 528 -2.76 20.19 -12.60
CA PRO A 528 -3.35 21.17 -13.54
C PRO A 528 -2.33 22.07 -14.24
N ARG A 529 -1.18 22.32 -13.60
CA ARG A 529 -0.05 23.07 -14.16
C ARG A 529 0.74 22.32 -15.24
N GLY A 530 0.52 21.01 -15.40
CA GLY A 530 1.18 20.13 -16.38
C GLY A 530 2.37 19.32 -15.84
N ASN A 531 2.83 19.60 -14.61
CA ASN A 531 3.88 18.82 -13.93
C ASN A 531 3.42 17.39 -13.64
N LEU A 532 4.38 16.46 -13.59
CA LEU A 532 4.16 15.07 -13.23
C LEU A 532 4.62 14.79 -11.79
N GLU A 533 3.88 13.93 -11.09
CA GLU A 533 4.27 13.36 -9.80
C GLU A 533 4.07 11.85 -9.85
N THR A 534 5.04 11.12 -9.32
CA THR A 534 4.99 9.66 -9.25
C THR A 534 4.86 9.23 -7.80
N VAL A 535 3.82 8.45 -7.50
CA VAL A 535 3.55 7.95 -6.16
C VAL A 535 3.45 6.43 -6.15
N HIS A 536 3.84 5.80 -5.04
CA HIS A 536 3.57 4.39 -4.80
C HIS A 536 2.34 4.27 -3.89
N HIS A 537 1.21 3.83 -4.43
CA HIS A 537 0.00 3.64 -3.63
C HIS A 537 0.13 2.40 -2.76
N ARG A 538 -0.10 2.51 -1.44
CA ARG A 538 0.22 1.41 -0.52
C ARG A 538 -0.55 0.13 -0.81
N ALA A 539 -1.84 0.21 -1.11
CA ALA A 539 -2.63 -0.95 -1.54
C ALA A 539 -1.97 -1.76 -2.69
N LEU A 540 -1.41 -1.09 -3.72
CA LEU A 540 -0.70 -1.76 -4.81
C LEU A 540 0.62 -2.39 -4.34
N VAL A 541 1.36 -1.67 -3.49
CA VAL A 541 2.64 -2.13 -2.92
C VAL A 541 2.43 -3.38 -2.08
N LEU A 542 1.45 -3.37 -1.18
CA LEU A 542 1.11 -4.50 -0.33
C LEU A 542 0.67 -5.69 -1.19
N ALA A 543 -0.23 -5.50 -2.16
CA ALA A 543 -0.68 -6.57 -3.04
C ALA A 543 0.49 -7.24 -3.82
N GLN A 544 1.47 -6.44 -4.27
CA GLN A 544 2.64 -6.98 -4.96
C GLN A 544 3.59 -7.72 -4.00
N ILE A 545 3.80 -7.20 -2.79
CA ILE A 545 4.60 -7.88 -1.75
C ILE A 545 3.98 -9.23 -1.42
N GLN A 546 2.65 -9.30 -1.23
CA GLN A 546 1.93 -10.54 -0.99
C GLN A 546 2.17 -11.56 -2.13
N LYS A 547 2.07 -11.13 -3.39
CA LYS A 547 2.37 -11.98 -4.57
C LYS A 547 3.82 -12.49 -4.58
N TRP A 548 4.79 -11.68 -4.16
CA TRP A 548 6.19 -12.11 -4.05
C TRP A 548 6.39 -13.11 -2.91
N LEU A 549 5.77 -12.88 -1.75
CA LEU A 549 5.87 -13.79 -0.60
C LEU A 549 5.21 -15.14 -0.89
N ASP A 550 4.05 -15.15 -1.55
CA ASP A 550 3.37 -16.38 -1.98
C ASP A 550 4.22 -17.20 -2.98
N ARG A 551 5.12 -16.55 -3.71
CA ARG A 551 6.06 -17.17 -4.67
C ARG A 551 7.47 -17.40 -4.10
N LEU A 552 7.68 -17.19 -2.80
CA LEU A 552 8.98 -17.32 -2.12
C LEU A 552 10.06 -16.38 -2.67
N MET A 553 9.68 -15.24 -3.26
CA MET A 553 10.57 -14.19 -3.77
C MET A 553 10.90 -13.17 -2.65
N PHE A 554 11.62 -13.64 -1.63
CA PHE A 554 11.92 -12.85 -0.43
C PHE A 554 12.83 -11.65 -0.70
N ARG A 555 13.77 -11.77 -1.65
CA ARG A 555 14.70 -10.68 -1.98
C ARG A 555 13.98 -9.45 -2.51
N GLU A 556 13.09 -9.63 -3.48
CA GLU A 556 12.31 -8.58 -4.11
C GLU A 556 11.36 -7.93 -3.09
N ALA A 557 10.66 -8.76 -2.31
CA ALA A 557 9.80 -8.30 -1.22
C ALA A 557 10.58 -7.45 -0.20
N PHE A 558 11.69 -7.96 0.34
CA PHE A 558 12.52 -7.25 1.32
C PHE A 558 13.04 -5.91 0.78
N GLN A 559 13.56 -5.89 -0.45
CA GLN A 559 14.08 -4.66 -1.05
C GLN A 559 13.00 -3.61 -1.23
N CYS A 560 11.82 -4.01 -1.70
CA CYS A 560 10.66 -3.14 -1.83
C CYS A 560 10.23 -2.59 -0.47
N MET A 561 10.06 -3.48 0.51
CA MET A 561 9.64 -3.12 1.87
C MET A 561 10.61 -2.13 2.53
N ARG A 562 11.91 -2.37 2.41
CA ARG A 562 12.95 -1.46 2.94
C ARG A 562 12.92 -0.10 2.24
N LYS A 563 12.83 -0.06 0.89
CA LYS A 563 12.83 1.18 0.11
C LYS A 563 11.59 2.04 0.39
N LEU A 564 10.43 1.39 0.54
CA LEU A 564 9.14 2.05 0.75
C LEU A 564 8.70 2.10 2.23
N ARG A 565 9.59 1.71 3.15
CA ARG A 565 9.35 1.68 4.61
C ARG A 565 8.04 0.95 4.97
N ILE A 566 7.85 -0.25 4.41
CA ILE A 566 6.85 -1.22 4.86
C ILE A 566 7.51 -2.01 5.99
N ASN A 567 6.78 -2.27 7.07
CA ASN A 567 7.31 -2.98 8.24
C ASN A 567 7.70 -4.41 7.86
N LEU A 568 8.94 -4.79 8.17
CA LEU A 568 9.53 -6.07 7.76
C LEU A 568 8.89 -7.30 8.41
N ASN A 569 8.11 -7.14 9.50
CA ASN A 569 7.36 -8.24 10.12
C ASN A 569 6.40 -8.93 9.14
N LEU A 570 5.94 -8.23 8.09
CA LEU A 570 5.05 -8.80 7.07
C LEU A 570 5.67 -9.99 6.31
N LEU A 571 7.01 -10.09 6.26
CA LEU A 571 7.71 -11.26 5.70
C LEU A 571 7.32 -12.57 6.40
N TYR A 572 6.97 -12.48 7.69
CA TYR A 572 6.47 -13.59 8.49
C TYR A 572 4.94 -13.52 8.65
N ASP A 573 4.39 -12.35 9.00
CA ASP A 573 2.97 -12.19 9.37
C ASP A 573 2.00 -12.43 8.21
N HIS A 574 2.43 -12.27 6.94
CA HIS A 574 1.55 -12.46 5.78
C HIS A 574 0.98 -13.88 5.66
N ASN A 575 1.78 -14.90 5.93
CA ASN A 575 1.33 -16.28 5.80
C ASN A 575 1.90 -17.22 6.89
N PRO A 576 1.52 -17.00 8.16
CA PRO A 576 1.94 -17.87 9.26
C PRO A 576 1.14 -19.19 9.29
N LYS A 577 -0.02 -19.27 8.62
CA LYS A 577 -0.95 -20.42 8.67
C LYS A 577 -1.67 -20.63 7.35
N ALA A 578 -1.06 -21.33 6.39
CA ALA A 578 -1.82 -21.85 5.25
C ALA A 578 -2.60 -23.12 5.68
N SER A 579 -3.67 -22.97 6.46
CA SER A 579 -4.82 -23.90 6.67
C SER A 579 -4.61 -25.43 6.82
N LEU A 580 -3.40 -25.95 6.97
CA LEU A 580 -3.11 -27.35 7.31
C LEU A 580 -2.03 -27.43 8.42
N PRO A 581 -2.05 -28.45 9.29
CA PRO A 581 -1.09 -28.62 10.40
C PRO A 581 0.34 -28.98 9.94
N SER A 582 0.73 -28.67 8.71
CA SER A 582 2.00 -29.11 8.10
C SER A 582 2.62 -28.11 7.10
N SER A 583 2.28 -26.81 7.17
CA SER A 583 2.86 -25.81 6.26
C SER A 583 3.07 -24.46 6.96
N LEU A 584 4.20 -24.29 7.64
CA LEU A 584 4.69 -22.99 8.11
C LEU A 584 5.60 -22.42 7.01
N VAL A 585 5.03 -21.83 5.96
CA VAL A 585 5.74 -21.49 4.70
C VAL A 585 7.03 -20.70 4.93
N PHE A 586 7.03 -19.67 5.80
CA PHE A 586 8.27 -18.95 6.13
C PHE A 586 9.25 -19.82 6.92
N LEU A 587 8.78 -20.52 7.96
CA LEU A 587 9.68 -21.29 8.84
C LEU A 587 10.32 -22.47 8.11
N GLU A 588 9.59 -23.14 7.21
CA GLU A 588 10.09 -24.19 6.32
C GLU A 588 11.08 -23.67 5.27
N ASN A 589 10.91 -22.42 4.83
CA ASN A 589 11.76 -21.81 3.80
C ASN A 589 12.74 -20.78 4.39
N THR A 590 13.07 -20.89 5.68
CA THR A 590 13.99 -19.95 6.36
C THR A 590 15.38 -19.96 5.74
N GLU A 591 15.87 -21.13 5.33
CA GLU A 591 17.15 -21.23 4.63
C GLU A 591 17.13 -20.48 3.29
N THR A 592 16.05 -20.64 2.51
CA THR A 592 15.82 -19.91 1.26
C THR A 592 15.81 -18.40 1.49
N PHE A 593 15.13 -17.94 2.55
CA PHE A 593 15.13 -16.53 2.96
C PHE A 593 16.55 -16.02 3.24
N ILE A 594 17.33 -16.71 4.08
CA ILE A 594 18.70 -16.32 4.44
C ILE A 594 19.60 -16.26 3.19
N ARG A 595 19.52 -17.27 2.31
CA ARG A 595 20.31 -17.33 1.07
C ARG A 595 19.93 -16.24 0.06
N GLN A 596 18.65 -15.87 -0.03
CA GLN A 596 18.19 -14.82 -0.95
C GLN A 596 18.58 -13.42 -0.48
N ILE A 597 18.51 -13.14 0.82
CA ILE A 597 18.90 -11.84 1.38
C ILE A 597 20.43 -11.70 1.42
N ASP A 598 21.12 -12.77 1.82
CA ASP A 598 22.58 -12.96 1.92
C ASP A 598 23.36 -11.99 2.84
N SER A 599 22.90 -10.74 2.93
CA SER A 599 23.52 -9.65 3.67
C SER A 599 23.23 -9.73 5.18
N VAL A 600 24.30 -9.86 5.97
CA VAL A 600 24.28 -9.81 7.44
C VAL A 600 23.58 -8.56 7.96
N ASN A 601 23.84 -7.39 7.35
CA ASN A 601 23.22 -6.13 7.74
C ASN A 601 21.69 -6.14 7.56
N TYR A 602 21.19 -6.74 6.48
CA TYR A 602 19.76 -6.83 6.20
C TYR A 602 19.05 -7.86 7.08
N ILE A 603 19.71 -8.97 7.41
CA ILE A 603 19.21 -9.94 8.37
C ILE A 603 19.15 -9.32 9.78
N ASN A 604 20.17 -8.56 10.18
CA ASN A 604 20.16 -7.82 11.45
C ASN A 604 19.10 -6.72 11.50
N LEU A 605 18.84 -6.05 10.38
CA LEU A 605 17.71 -5.12 10.27
C LEU A 605 16.37 -5.84 10.48
N PHE A 606 16.20 -7.02 9.89
CA PHE A 606 15.00 -7.84 10.10
C PHE A 606 14.81 -8.21 11.57
N PHE A 607 15.86 -8.70 12.25
CA PHE A 607 15.78 -9.03 13.67
C PHE A 607 15.49 -7.81 14.56
N THR A 608 16.06 -6.65 14.23
CA THR A 608 15.86 -5.45 15.06
C THR A 608 14.47 -4.86 14.94
N GLU A 609 13.81 -5.00 13.79
CA GLU A 609 12.42 -4.56 13.57
C GLU A 609 11.37 -5.58 14.05
N LEU A 610 11.75 -6.81 14.38
CA LEU A 610 10.81 -7.87 14.75
C LEU A 610 10.06 -7.53 16.05
N LYS A 611 8.74 -7.76 16.05
CA LYS A 611 7.86 -7.52 17.21
C LYS A 611 6.87 -8.66 17.40
N GLU A 612 6.33 -8.76 18.61
CA GLU A 612 5.30 -9.74 18.97
C GLU A 612 3.93 -9.46 18.32
N GLU A 613 3.65 -8.20 17.98
CA GLU A 613 2.40 -7.82 17.31
C GLU A 613 2.32 -8.43 15.90
N ASP A 614 1.11 -8.85 15.50
CA ASP A 614 0.80 -9.33 14.15
C ASP A 614 0.31 -8.14 13.30
N PHE A 615 1.17 -7.71 12.36
CA PHE A 615 0.89 -6.54 11.54
C PHE A 615 -0.21 -6.76 10.51
N THR A 616 -0.61 -8.01 10.23
CA THR A 616 -1.76 -8.27 9.33
C THR A 616 -3.11 -8.01 10.00
N LYS A 617 -3.14 -7.88 11.33
CA LYS A 617 -4.36 -7.55 12.09
C LYS A 617 -4.49 -6.07 12.42
N SER A 618 -3.36 -5.35 12.43
CA SER A 618 -3.31 -3.94 12.79
C SER A 618 -3.05 -3.05 11.57
N MET A 619 -1.79 -2.88 11.17
CA MET A 619 -1.35 -1.90 10.18
C MET A 619 -1.69 -2.30 8.74
N TYR A 620 -1.65 -3.59 8.43
CA TYR A 620 -1.84 -4.15 7.09
C TYR A 620 -2.99 -5.16 7.07
N PRO A 621 -4.23 -4.74 7.38
CA PRO A 621 -5.38 -5.62 7.32
C PRO A 621 -5.51 -6.21 5.90
N SER A 622 -5.74 -7.52 5.83
CA SER A 622 -5.93 -8.19 4.54
C SER A 622 -7.08 -7.54 3.77
N LEU A 623 -6.77 -7.07 2.55
CA LEU A 623 -7.75 -6.45 1.64
C LEU A 623 -8.87 -7.42 1.23
N ASN A 624 -8.67 -8.73 1.45
CA ASN A 624 -9.58 -9.79 1.02
C ASN A 624 -10.61 -10.22 2.09
N GLY A 625 -10.68 -9.55 3.24
CA GLY A 625 -11.76 -9.71 4.21
C GLY A 625 -11.95 -11.12 4.79
N SER A 626 -10.97 -12.02 4.64
CA SER A 626 -11.14 -13.42 5.00
C SER A 626 -10.30 -13.84 6.20
N SER A 627 -10.99 -14.49 7.13
CA SER A 627 -10.55 -15.16 8.36
C SER A 627 -10.24 -14.26 9.58
N ASN A 628 -11.30 -13.93 10.33
CA ASN A 628 -11.27 -13.97 11.79
C ASN A 628 -10.89 -15.39 12.26
N SER A 629 -9.65 -15.81 12.05
CA SER A 629 -9.12 -17.00 12.70
C SER A 629 -8.69 -16.57 14.10
N GLN A 630 -9.38 -17.09 15.12
CA GLN A 630 -8.93 -16.93 16.49
C GLN A 630 -7.49 -17.43 16.62
N PRO A 631 -6.63 -16.72 17.38
CA PRO A 631 -5.29 -17.21 17.61
C PRO A 631 -5.40 -18.52 18.40
N HIS A 632 -5.20 -19.66 17.75
CA HIS A 632 -4.53 -20.77 18.41
C HIS A 632 -3.16 -20.24 18.81
N GLN A 633 -3.08 -19.71 20.03
CA GLN A 633 -1.84 -19.58 20.78
C GLN A 633 -1.31 -21.00 20.91
N HIS A 634 -0.16 -21.30 20.31
CA HIS A 634 0.69 -22.32 20.92
C HIS A 634 0.98 -21.79 22.32
N PRO A 635 0.60 -22.50 23.40
CA PRO A 635 0.61 -21.93 24.75
C PRO A 635 2.01 -21.49 25.24
N ASP A 636 3.08 -21.96 24.60
CA ASP A 636 4.41 -21.94 25.23
C ASP A 636 5.51 -21.12 24.52
N GLN A 637 5.34 -20.63 23.27
CA GLN A 637 6.43 -19.92 22.57
C GLN A 637 5.99 -18.63 21.85
N LYS A 638 6.64 -17.52 22.23
CA LYS A 638 6.47 -16.18 21.63
C LYS A 638 6.92 -16.14 20.17
N LYS A 639 6.30 -15.28 19.35
CA LYS A 639 6.58 -15.15 17.90
C LYS A 639 8.05 -14.82 17.65
N VAL A 640 8.58 -13.83 18.37
CA VAL A 640 9.98 -13.39 18.21
C VAL A 640 10.93 -14.53 18.53
N ASN A 641 10.70 -15.24 19.65
CA ASN A 641 11.54 -16.35 20.06
C ASN A 641 11.56 -17.48 19.01
N LEU A 642 10.39 -17.85 18.49
CA LEU A 642 10.27 -18.87 17.44
C LEU A 642 11.08 -18.51 16.18
N ILE A 643 10.94 -17.27 15.69
CA ILE A 643 11.67 -16.80 14.50
C ILE A 643 13.17 -16.75 14.77
N CYS A 644 13.58 -16.23 15.92
CA CYS A 644 14.99 -16.19 16.34
C CYS A 644 15.59 -17.61 16.42
N ASP A 645 14.87 -18.59 16.96
CA ASP A 645 15.34 -19.97 17.05
C ASP A 645 15.52 -20.63 15.68
N VAL A 646 14.51 -20.55 14.82
CA VAL A 646 14.56 -21.20 13.50
C VAL A 646 15.61 -20.54 12.60
N MET A 647 15.67 -19.21 12.57
CA MET A 647 16.71 -18.50 11.81
C MET A 647 18.11 -18.77 12.34
N ARG A 648 18.29 -18.84 13.66
CA ARG A 648 19.59 -19.17 14.27
C ARG A 648 20.07 -20.54 13.83
N VAL A 649 19.23 -21.57 13.92
CA VAL A 649 19.58 -22.94 13.48
C VAL A 649 19.94 -22.96 12.00
N ALA A 650 19.18 -22.26 11.15
CA ALA A 650 19.48 -22.17 9.73
C ALA A 650 20.81 -21.44 9.45
N MET A 651 21.10 -20.32 10.13
CA MET A 651 22.38 -19.61 9.98
C MET A 651 23.57 -20.43 10.46
N GLU A 652 23.43 -21.16 11.58
CA GLU A 652 24.44 -22.10 12.08
C GLU A 652 24.67 -23.27 11.12
N HIS A 653 23.65 -23.69 10.37
CA HIS A 653 23.79 -24.73 9.35
C HIS A 653 24.45 -24.22 8.06
N ILE A 654 24.11 -23.01 7.61
CA ILE A 654 24.60 -22.44 6.35
C ILE A 654 26.07 -22.01 6.48
N ASP A 655 26.37 -21.10 7.41
CA ASP A 655 27.70 -20.55 7.63
C ASP A 655 27.77 -19.80 8.99
N PRO A 656 28.23 -20.47 10.05
CA PRO A 656 28.39 -19.86 11.38
C PRO A 656 29.34 -18.66 11.41
N GLN A 657 30.35 -18.62 10.54
CA GLN A 657 31.37 -17.58 10.55
C GLN A 657 30.83 -16.31 9.89
N LYS A 658 30.22 -16.43 8.71
CA LYS A 658 29.59 -15.31 8.00
C LYS A 658 28.45 -14.69 8.81
N TYR A 659 27.58 -15.51 9.40
CA TYR A 659 26.39 -15.04 10.11
C TYR A 659 26.59 -14.85 11.61
N CYS A 660 27.84 -14.85 12.10
CA CYS A 660 28.17 -14.73 13.53
C CYS A 660 27.44 -13.57 14.22
N LEU A 661 27.48 -12.36 13.66
CA LEU A 661 26.78 -11.20 14.22
C LEU A 661 25.25 -11.39 14.26
N SER A 662 24.67 -11.99 13.22
CA SER A 662 23.23 -12.27 13.17
C SER A 662 22.79 -13.33 14.17
N ILE A 663 23.63 -14.34 14.41
CA ILE A 663 23.41 -15.36 15.44
C ILE A 663 23.42 -14.72 16.84
N LEU A 664 24.32 -13.77 17.10
CA LEU A 664 24.34 -13.00 18.34
C LEU A 664 23.06 -12.15 18.49
N THR A 665 22.64 -11.45 17.43
CA THR A 665 21.38 -10.69 17.42
C THR A 665 20.17 -11.56 17.75
N ALA A 666 20.12 -12.79 17.22
CA ALA A 666 19.03 -13.73 17.48
C ALA A 666 18.94 -14.12 18.97
N HIS A 667 20.06 -14.27 19.68
CA HIS A 667 20.07 -14.51 21.13
C HIS A 667 19.64 -13.26 21.91
N VAL A 668 20.13 -12.09 21.51
CA VAL A 668 19.82 -10.81 22.18
C VAL A 668 18.35 -10.43 22.02
N LYS A 669 17.74 -10.71 20.86
CA LYS A 669 16.37 -10.28 20.54
C LYS A 669 15.27 -11.12 21.19
N LYS A 670 15.60 -12.26 21.76
CA LYS A 670 14.63 -13.09 22.49
C LYS A 670 14.08 -12.36 23.73
N SER A 671 12.93 -12.83 24.20
CA SER A 671 12.30 -12.36 25.43
C SER A 671 12.02 -13.54 26.37
N PRO A 672 12.82 -13.72 27.44
CA PRO A 672 13.95 -12.89 27.87
C PRO A 672 15.20 -13.03 26.96
N PRO A 673 16.09 -12.01 26.90
CA PRO A 673 17.33 -12.06 26.13
C PRO A 673 18.31 -13.14 26.64
N GLU A 674 18.93 -13.89 25.73
CA GLU A 674 19.91 -14.94 26.05
C GLU A 674 21.35 -14.41 26.08
N LEU A 675 21.59 -13.36 26.88
CA LEU A 675 22.88 -12.64 26.90
C LEU A 675 24.06 -13.50 27.40
N GLU A 676 23.83 -14.42 28.33
CA GLU A 676 24.86 -15.37 28.78
C GLU A 676 25.37 -16.24 27.62
N ILE A 677 24.47 -16.73 26.78
CA ILE A 677 24.82 -17.57 25.61
C ILE A 677 25.55 -16.73 24.56
N ALA A 678 25.10 -15.50 24.32
CA ALA A 678 25.76 -14.57 23.40
C ALA A 678 27.20 -14.25 23.86
N LEU A 679 27.40 -13.96 25.15
CA LEU A 679 28.73 -13.69 25.71
C LEU A 679 29.64 -14.91 25.73
N GLN A 680 29.10 -16.11 25.99
CA GLN A 680 29.86 -17.35 25.87
C GLN A 680 30.34 -17.56 24.43
N LYS A 681 29.50 -17.28 23.42
CA LYS A 681 29.93 -17.33 22.02
C LYS A 681 31.03 -16.31 21.71
N VAL A 682 30.99 -15.11 22.28
CA VAL A 682 32.08 -14.11 22.16
C VAL A 682 33.37 -14.62 22.80
N HIS A 683 33.27 -15.29 23.95
CA HIS A 683 34.40 -15.95 24.60
C HIS A 683 35.01 -17.04 23.72
N ASP A 684 34.19 -17.92 23.14
CA ASP A 684 34.65 -18.99 22.26
C ASP A 684 35.35 -18.43 20.99
N LEU A 685 34.92 -17.28 20.47
CA LEU A 685 35.61 -16.58 19.37
C LEU A 685 37.00 -16.09 19.77
N ARG A 686 37.18 -15.67 21.02
CA ARG A 686 38.47 -15.23 21.56
C ARG A 686 39.45 -16.41 21.70
N GLU A 687 38.98 -17.57 22.16
CA GLU A 687 39.83 -18.78 22.24
C GLU A 687 40.23 -19.30 20.86
N ARG A 688 39.34 -19.17 19.86
CA ARG A 688 39.61 -19.57 18.46
C ARG A 688 40.53 -18.61 17.70
N SER A 689 40.73 -17.39 18.20
CA SER A 689 41.62 -16.34 17.63
C SER A 689 43.09 -16.77 17.45
N ILE A 690 43.46 -17.97 17.89
CA ILE A 690 44.82 -18.53 17.77
C ILE A 690 45.12 -19.01 16.32
N MET A 691 44.11 -19.15 15.45
CA MET A 691 44.29 -19.39 14.02
C MET A 691 43.57 -18.31 13.19
N PRO A 692 44.29 -17.39 12.51
CA PRO A 692 43.67 -16.28 11.81
C PRO A 692 43.10 -16.76 10.46
N ASP A 693 41.78 -16.91 10.39
CA ASP A 693 41.07 -16.84 9.11
C ASP A 693 40.61 -15.39 8.89
N VAL A 694 41.00 -14.78 7.77
CA VAL A 694 40.85 -13.34 7.50
C VAL A 694 39.37 -12.92 7.38
N GLN A 695 38.45 -13.88 7.28
CA GLN A 695 37.01 -13.65 7.13
C GLN A 695 36.19 -13.83 8.42
N ALA A 696 36.80 -14.26 9.54
CA ALA A 696 36.06 -14.50 10.78
C ALA A 696 35.91 -13.22 11.63
N VAL A 697 34.71 -13.01 12.19
CA VAL A 697 34.42 -11.89 13.10
C VAL A 697 35.22 -12.06 14.40
N SER A 698 35.99 -11.03 14.78
CA SER A 698 36.76 -11.05 16.03
C SER A 698 35.87 -10.87 17.27
N ALA A 699 36.33 -11.34 18.43
CA ALA A 699 35.64 -11.12 19.70
C ALA A 699 35.43 -9.62 19.99
N GLU A 700 36.38 -8.76 19.60
CA GLU A 700 36.26 -7.31 19.75
C GLU A 700 35.16 -6.69 18.87
N GLU A 701 35.03 -7.13 17.62
CA GLU A 701 33.98 -6.66 16.70
C GLU A 701 32.60 -7.14 17.15
N ALA A 702 32.49 -8.40 17.58
CA ALA A 702 31.27 -8.95 18.13
C ALA A 702 30.81 -8.18 19.39
N LEU A 703 31.74 -7.86 20.28
CA LEU A 703 31.46 -7.10 21.50
C LEU A 703 31.05 -5.65 21.20
N LYS A 704 31.76 -4.96 20.29
CA LYS A 704 31.36 -3.63 19.81
C LYS A 704 29.96 -3.64 19.21
N TYR A 705 29.60 -4.69 18.48
CA TYR A 705 28.28 -4.86 17.90
C TYR A 705 27.20 -5.06 18.98
N LEU A 706 27.44 -5.92 19.98
CA LEU A 706 26.52 -6.15 21.10
C LEU A 706 26.24 -4.87 21.91
N LEU A 707 27.24 -4.01 22.10
CA LEU A 707 27.11 -2.72 22.79
C LEU A 707 26.15 -1.75 22.07
N PHE A 708 25.84 -1.96 20.77
CA PHE A 708 24.79 -1.19 20.09
C PHE A 708 23.38 -1.73 20.34
N LEU A 709 23.24 -2.97 20.81
CA LEU A 709 21.94 -3.65 20.96
C LEU A 709 21.48 -3.74 22.42
N VAL A 710 22.41 -3.71 23.38
CA VAL A 710 22.19 -3.99 24.80
C VAL A 710 22.78 -2.85 25.64
N ASP A 711 22.14 -2.54 26.76
CA ASP A 711 22.69 -1.56 27.71
C ASP A 711 24.07 -2.00 28.23
N VAL A 712 24.96 -1.02 28.37
CA VAL A 712 26.35 -1.22 28.83
C VAL A 712 26.41 -1.93 30.18
N ASN A 713 25.56 -1.50 31.12
CA ASN A 713 25.59 -2.04 32.48
C ASN A 713 25.03 -3.46 32.51
N GLU A 714 23.96 -3.73 31.76
CA GLU A 714 23.47 -5.09 31.61
C GLU A 714 24.55 -6.00 31.02
N LEU A 715 25.20 -5.59 29.92
CA LEU A 715 26.23 -6.43 29.29
C LEU A 715 27.42 -6.69 30.25
N TYR A 716 27.82 -5.68 31.03
CA TYR A 716 28.84 -5.83 32.08
C TYR A 716 28.40 -6.82 33.18
N ASP A 717 27.18 -6.68 33.68
CA ASP A 717 26.62 -7.54 34.72
C ASP A 717 26.49 -9.01 34.25
N TYR A 718 26.06 -9.22 33.00
CA TYR A 718 26.03 -10.55 32.39
C TYR A 718 27.43 -11.12 32.15
N SER A 719 28.42 -10.28 31.83
CA SER A 719 29.83 -10.70 31.70
C SER A 719 30.41 -11.13 33.05
N LEU A 720 30.08 -10.45 34.15
CA LEU A 720 30.47 -10.90 35.50
C LEU A 720 29.89 -12.29 35.79
N GLY A 721 28.67 -12.55 35.30
CA GLY A 721 27.97 -13.82 35.45
C GLY A 721 28.58 -15.01 34.72
N THR A 722 29.55 -14.80 33.80
CA THR A 722 30.31 -15.91 33.17
C THR A 722 31.47 -16.38 34.04
N TYR A 723 31.83 -15.60 35.07
CA TYR A 723 32.98 -15.80 35.94
C TYR A 723 34.36 -15.71 35.24
N ASP A 724 34.42 -15.26 33.98
CA ASP A 724 35.67 -14.96 33.28
C ASP A 724 36.02 -13.47 33.41
N PHE A 725 36.99 -13.15 34.26
CA PHE A 725 37.44 -11.79 34.50
C PHE A 725 38.05 -11.10 33.28
N ASP A 726 38.63 -11.85 32.36
CA ASP A 726 39.25 -11.25 31.19
C ASP A 726 38.18 -10.78 30.19
N LEU A 727 37.10 -11.55 30.01
CA LEU A 727 35.91 -11.10 29.27
C LEU A 727 35.28 -9.86 29.92
N VAL A 728 35.19 -9.84 31.26
CA VAL A 728 34.65 -8.69 32.00
C VAL A 728 35.50 -7.43 31.78
N ILE A 729 36.83 -7.55 31.81
CA ILE A 729 37.74 -6.43 31.54
C ILE A 729 37.55 -5.94 30.11
N MET A 730 37.47 -6.85 29.13
CA MET A 730 37.23 -6.49 27.74
C MET A 730 35.91 -5.73 27.56
N VAL A 731 34.82 -6.19 28.20
CA VAL A 731 33.51 -5.50 28.19
C VAL A 731 33.63 -4.13 28.85
N ALA A 732 34.29 -4.02 30.00
CA ALA A 732 34.47 -2.77 30.72
C ALA A 732 35.29 -1.73 29.94
N GLU A 733 36.39 -2.14 29.31
CA GLU A 733 37.26 -1.28 28.50
C GLU A 733 36.53 -0.76 27.25
N LYS A 734 35.83 -1.65 26.53
CA LYS A 734 35.12 -1.25 25.30
C LYS A 734 33.84 -0.45 25.58
N SER A 735 33.29 -0.56 26.79
CA SER A 735 32.10 0.19 27.21
C SER A 735 32.39 1.53 27.89
N GLN A 736 33.67 1.93 27.99
CA GLN A 736 34.11 3.19 28.61
C GLN A 736 33.69 3.34 30.09
N LYS A 737 33.52 2.22 30.81
CA LYS A 737 33.25 2.26 32.25
C LYS A 737 34.50 2.74 33.00
N ASP A 738 34.34 3.53 34.07
CA ASP A 738 35.50 4.08 34.79
C ASP A 738 36.34 2.93 35.39
N PRO A 739 37.64 2.80 35.05
CA PRO A 739 38.54 1.82 35.66
C PRO A 739 38.58 1.86 37.18
N LYS A 740 38.32 3.03 37.79
CA LYS A 740 38.25 3.18 39.24
C LYS A 740 37.02 2.52 39.86
N GLU A 741 35.96 2.30 39.08
CA GLU A 741 34.75 1.63 39.57
C GLU A 741 34.86 0.12 39.52
N TYR A 742 35.38 -0.46 38.43
CA TYR A 742 35.40 -1.92 38.27
C TYR A 742 36.70 -2.59 38.72
N LEU A 743 37.88 -1.98 38.54
CA LEU A 743 39.16 -2.64 38.89
C LEU A 743 39.29 -2.96 40.39
N PRO A 744 38.92 -2.08 41.34
CA PRO A 744 38.99 -2.42 42.76
C PRO A 744 38.07 -3.60 43.11
N PHE A 745 36.88 -3.63 42.52
CA PHE A 745 35.92 -4.70 42.71
C PHE A 745 36.46 -6.04 42.18
N LEU A 746 36.98 -6.07 40.94
CA LEU A 746 37.58 -7.27 40.35
C LEU A 746 38.82 -7.76 41.12
N ASN A 747 39.69 -6.84 41.57
CA ASN A 747 40.87 -7.18 42.36
C ASN A 747 40.51 -7.77 43.73
N THR A 748 39.36 -7.37 44.30
CA THR A 748 38.86 -7.96 45.55
C THR A 748 38.32 -9.37 45.30
N LEU A 749 37.55 -9.56 44.22
CA LEU A 749 37.03 -10.87 43.83
C LEU A 749 38.16 -11.87 43.52
N ARG A 750 39.22 -11.47 42.83
CA ARG A 750 40.37 -12.35 42.49
C ARG A 750 41.10 -12.94 43.70
N LYS A 751 40.96 -12.33 44.89
CA LYS A 751 41.59 -12.80 46.15
C LYS A 751 40.73 -13.81 46.93
N MET A 752 39.46 -13.98 46.56
CA MET A 752 38.53 -14.88 47.24
C MET A 752 38.71 -16.33 46.78
N GLU A 753 38.34 -17.28 47.63
CA GLU A 753 38.20 -18.70 47.24
C GLU A 753 37.14 -18.85 46.13
N THR A 754 37.27 -19.84 45.25
CA THR A 754 36.49 -19.96 44.02
C THR A 754 34.97 -20.00 44.24
N ASN A 755 34.47 -20.76 45.22
CA ASN A 755 33.03 -20.83 45.50
C ASN A 755 32.54 -19.53 46.17
N TYR A 756 33.31 -18.97 47.11
CA TYR A 756 32.97 -17.72 47.77
C TYR A 756 32.99 -16.51 46.81
N GLN A 757 33.92 -16.53 45.85
CA GLN A 757 34.00 -15.57 44.75
C GLN A 757 32.73 -15.61 43.91
N ARG A 758 32.31 -16.80 43.44
CA ARG A 758 31.10 -16.97 42.62
C ARG A 758 29.84 -16.60 43.39
N TYR A 759 29.76 -16.95 44.68
CA TYR A 759 28.72 -16.47 45.58
C TYR A 759 28.65 -14.95 45.62
N THR A 760 29.79 -14.27 45.84
CA THR A 760 29.84 -12.81 45.94
C THR A 760 29.42 -12.15 44.63
N ILE A 761 29.83 -12.70 43.48
CA ILE A 761 29.41 -12.25 42.15
C ILE A 761 27.90 -12.43 41.97
N ASP A 762 27.37 -13.65 42.14
CA ASP A 762 25.94 -13.89 41.92
C ASP A 762 25.06 -13.12 42.92
N ARG A 763 25.52 -12.88 44.15
CA ARG A 763 24.85 -12.00 45.12
C ARG A 763 24.82 -10.55 44.63
N HIS A 764 25.93 -10.05 44.09
CA HIS A 764 25.99 -8.70 43.49
C HIS A 764 25.04 -8.56 42.30
N LEU A 765 24.99 -9.58 41.43
CA LEU A 765 24.09 -9.67 40.27
C LEU A 765 22.64 -10.00 40.64
N LYS A 766 22.31 -10.11 41.94
CA LYS A 766 20.99 -10.49 42.46
C LYS A 766 20.48 -11.86 41.97
N ARG A 767 21.40 -12.74 41.57
CA ARG A 767 21.15 -14.14 41.16
C ARG A 767 21.17 -15.05 42.38
N TYR A 768 20.29 -14.76 43.33
CA TYR A 768 20.35 -15.32 44.68
C TYR A 768 20.26 -16.85 44.72
N THR A 769 19.56 -17.48 43.77
CA THR A 769 19.49 -18.95 43.66
C THR A 769 20.83 -19.60 43.28
N LYS A 770 21.55 -19.05 42.29
CA LYS A 770 22.91 -19.49 41.94
C LYS A 770 23.90 -19.17 43.07
N ALA A 771 23.79 -17.98 43.66
CA ALA A 771 24.61 -17.55 44.80
C ALA A 771 24.51 -18.54 45.97
N LEU A 772 23.28 -18.98 46.29
CA LEU A 772 23.00 -19.97 47.32
C LEU A 772 23.68 -21.32 47.04
N GLY A 773 23.65 -21.76 45.77
CA GLY A 773 24.32 -22.98 45.32
C GLY A 773 25.83 -22.96 45.55
N HIS A 774 26.51 -21.83 45.30
CA HIS A 774 27.94 -21.71 45.56
C HIS A 774 28.25 -21.58 47.06
N LEU A 775 27.44 -20.82 47.80
CA LEU A 775 27.63 -20.63 49.24
C LEU A 775 27.48 -21.94 50.03
N SER A 776 26.61 -22.84 49.58
CA SER A 776 26.49 -24.20 50.18
C SER A 776 27.77 -25.03 50.12
N LYS A 777 28.71 -24.70 49.22
CA LYS A 777 29.99 -25.39 49.03
C LYS A 777 31.16 -24.74 49.75
N CYS A 778 30.95 -23.59 50.40
CA CYS A 778 32.01 -22.79 51.04
C CYS A 778 32.39 -23.29 52.45
N GLY A 779 31.83 -24.38 52.95
CA GLY A 779 32.11 -24.92 54.28
C GLY A 779 31.09 -24.51 55.36
N PRO A 780 31.08 -25.19 56.52
CA PRO A 780 30.11 -24.99 57.60
C PRO A 780 30.23 -23.61 58.28
N GLU A 781 31.41 -22.99 58.27
CA GLU A 781 31.68 -21.66 58.83
C GLU A 781 30.83 -20.55 58.19
N HIS A 782 30.37 -20.75 56.94
CA HIS A 782 29.52 -19.82 56.20
C HIS A 782 28.03 -20.15 56.30
N PHE A 783 27.62 -21.17 57.06
CA PHE A 783 26.21 -21.58 57.15
C PHE A 783 25.30 -20.51 57.77
N SER A 784 25.83 -19.72 58.71
CA SER A 784 25.09 -18.58 59.27
C SER A 784 24.78 -17.52 58.21
N GLU A 785 25.76 -17.22 57.35
CA GLU A 785 25.61 -16.33 56.19
C GLU A 785 24.62 -16.92 55.16
N PHE A 786 24.68 -18.23 54.92
CA PHE A 786 23.74 -18.95 54.08
C PHE A 786 22.30 -18.82 54.58
N LEU A 787 22.06 -19.08 55.87
CA LEU A 787 20.72 -19.04 56.45
C LEU A 787 20.14 -17.62 56.43
N ASN A 788 20.98 -16.59 56.62
CA ASN A 788 20.55 -15.19 56.49
C ASN A 788 20.15 -14.87 55.05
N LEU A 789 20.93 -15.28 54.05
CA LEU A 789 20.58 -15.07 52.63
C LEU A 789 19.25 -15.74 52.26
N VAL A 790 19.01 -16.96 52.77
CA VAL A 790 17.74 -17.68 52.57
C VAL A 790 16.57 -16.89 53.14
N LYS A 791 16.71 -16.33 54.35
CA LYS A 791 15.68 -15.51 54.99
C LYS A 791 15.44 -14.20 54.24
N ASP A 792 16.50 -13.48 53.91
CA ASP A 792 16.40 -12.17 53.27
C ASP A 792 15.77 -12.24 51.88
N GLN A 793 16.03 -13.33 51.13
CA GLN A 793 15.56 -13.52 49.76
C GLN A 793 14.41 -14.55 49.62
N ASN A 794 13.91 -15.09 50.73
CA ASN A 794 12.85 -16.10 50.78
C ASN A 794 13.12 -17.39 49.97
N LEU A 795 14.39 -17.83 49.87
CA LEU A 795 14.81 -18.96 49.00
C LEU A 795 14.74 -20.33 49.67
N TYR A 796 13.73 -20.56 50.51
CA TYR A 796 13.66 -21.75 51.37
C TYR A 796 13.57 -23.07 50.58
N THR A 797 12.79 -23.12 49.50
CA THR A 797 12.61 -24.34 48.70
C THR A 797 13.87 -24.78 47.98
N GLU A 798 14.63 -23.82 47.43
CA GLU A 798 15.91 -24.10 46.78
C GLU A 798 16.98 -24.47 47.81
N ALA A 799 16.99 -23.81 48.98
CA ALA A 799 17.91 -24.13 50.07
C ALA A 799 17.77 -25.57 50.56
N LEU A 800 16.54 -26.07 50.70
CA LEU A 800 16.25 -27.43 51.15
C LEU A 800 16.70 -28.52 50.16
N LYS A 801 16.93 -28.19 48.89
CA LYS A 801 17.48 -29.13 47.90
C LYS A 801 19.00 -29.32 48.06
N LEU A 802 19.68 -28.37 48.70
CA LEU A 802 21.15 -28.34 48.79
C LEU A 802 21.70 -29.13 49.99
N TYR A 803 20.90 -29.29 51.05
CA TYR A 803 21.29 -30.04 52.26
C TYR A 803 20.47 -31.34 52.41
N PRO A 804 21.10 -32.47 52.77
CA PRO A 804 20.37 -33.70 53.05
C PRO A 804 19.42 -33.58 54.25
N SER A 805 18.29 -34.30 54.22
CA SER A 805 17.26 -34.23 55.27
C SER A 805 17.70 -34.69 56.66
N SER A 806 18.85 -35.37 56.77
CA SER A 806 19.43 -35.86 58.02
C SER A 806 20.30 -34.84 58.75
N THR A 807 20.67 -33.72 58.11
CA THR A 807 21.61 -32.77 58.70
C THR A 807 20.93 -31.74 59.60
N GLN A 808 21.70 -31.13 60.51
CA GLN A 808 21.17 -30.09 61.41
C GLN A 808 20.82 -28.82 60.63
N GLU A 809 21.59 -28.51 59.58
CA GLU A 809 21.39 -27.41 58.66
C GLU A 809 20.00 -27.49 57.98
N TYR A 810 19.59 -28.69 57.55
CA TYR A 810 18.25 -28.89 56.97
C TYR A 810 17.13 -28.61 57.98
N LYS A 811 17.33 -28.97 59.24
CA LYS A 811 16.38 -28.67 60.33
C LYS A 811 16.31 -27.16 60.60
N ASP A 812 17.45 -26.48 60.60
CA ASP A 812 17.52 -25.03 60.84
C ASP A 812 16.87 -24.24 59.69
N ILE A 813 17.10 -24.64 58.43
CA ILE A 813 16.42 -24.07 57.25
C ILE A 813 14.91 -24.33 57.32
N SER A 814 14.50 -25.57 57.63
CA SER A 814 13.08 -25.92 57.76
C SER A 814 12.40 -25.17 58.90
N GLY A 815 13.11 -24.95 60.01
CA GLY A 815 12.66 -24.14 61.13
C GLY A 815 12.40 -22.69 60.72
N ALA A 816 13.36 -22.07 60.02
CA ALA A 816 13.20 -20.71 59.48
C ALA A 816 12.09 -20.63 58.42
N TYR A 817 11.94 -21.66 57.58
CA TYR A 817 10.88 -21.70 56.56
C TYR A 817 9.48 -21.80 57.19
N GLY A 818 9.32 -22.64 58.21
CA GLY A 818 8.07 -22.74 58.94
C GLY A 818 7.70 -21.42 59.65
N GLU A 819 8.67 -20.72 60.24
CA GLU A 819 8.44 -19.41 60.87
C GLU A 819 8.01 -18.34 59.85
N TYR A 820 8.64 -18.34 58.67
CA TYR A 820 8.24 -17.48 57.56
C TYR A 820 6.81 -17.76 57.10
N LEU A 821 6.43 -19.04 56.95
CA LEU A 821 5.08 -19.43 56.54
C LEU A 821 4.03 -19.05 57.60
N ILE A 822 4.37 -19.15 58.91
CA ILE A 822 3.53 -18.61 60.00
C ILE A 822 3.32 -17.10 59.83
N GLN A 823 4.37 -16.33 59.55
CA GLN A 823 4.26 -14.89 59.33
C GLN A 823 3.34 -14.54 58.14
N LYS A 824 3.29 -15.41 57.12
CA LYS A 824 2.38 -15.30 55.97
C LYS A 824 0.97 -15.85 56.22
N GLN A 825 0.65 -16.27 57.44
CA GLN A 825 -0.62 -16.91 57.81
C GLN A 825 -0.90 -18.22 57.07
N LEU A 826 0.12 -18.86 56.49
CA LEU A 826 0.03 -20.17 55.83
C LEU A 826 0.31 -21.29 56.86
N TYR A 827 -0.52 -21.35 57.89
CA TYR A 827 -0.30 -22.19 59.08
C TYR A 827 -0.20 -23.69 58.76
N GLU A 828 -1.00 -24.20 57.82
CA GLU A 828 -0.99 -25.63 57.47
C GLU A 828 0.30 -26.03 56.75
N GLN A 829 0.78 -25.20 55.82
CA GLN A 829 2.06 -25.44 55.15
C GLN A 829 3.23 -25.32 56.13
N ALA A 830 3.20 -24.35 57.04
CA ALA A 830 4.20 -24.21 58.10
C ALA A 830 4.26 -25.47 58.98
N ALA A 831 3.11 -25.98 59.39
CA ALA A 831 2.99 -27.16 60.23
C ALA A 831 3.55 -28.42 59.55
N LEU A 832 3.26 -28.61 58.26
CA LEU A 832 3.83 -29.72 57.47
C LEU A 832 5.35 -29.64 57.36
N ILE A 833 5.91 -28.44 57.18
CA ILE A 833 7.37 -28.23 57.13
C ILE A 833 8.01 -28.54 58.48
N PHE A 834 7.44 -28.06 59.59
CA PHE A 834 7.93 -28.37 60.94
C PHE A 834 7.84 -29.86 61.26
N ALA A 835 6.71 -30.50 60.92
CA ALA A 835 6.51 -31.93 61.15
C ALA A 835 7.51 -32.77 60.37
N ARG A 836 7.74 -32.45 59.09
CA ARG A 836 8.74 -33.12 58.24
C ARG A 836 10.17 -32.97 58.78
N ALA A 837 10.48 -31.84 59.40
CA ALA A 837 11.79 -31.57 59.99
C ALA A 837 11.97 -32.14 61.41
N GLY A 838 10.95 -32.79 61.98
CA GLY A 838 10.97 -33.32 63.34
C GLY A 838 10.83 -32.26 64.44
N ILE A 839 10.36 -31.06 64.10
CA ILE A 839 10.14 -29.94 65.04
C ILE A 839 8.69 -29.99 65.54
N PHE A 840 8.33 -31.08 66.22
CA PHE A 840 6.93 -31.43 66.51
C PHE A 840 6.19 -30.42 67.38
N ALA A 841 6.88 -29.73 68.30
CA ALA A 841 6.26 -28.71 69.15
C ALA A 841 5.73 -27.52 68.33
N LYS A 842 6.55 -26.97 67.41
CA LYS A 842 6.11 -25.88 66.52
C LYS A 842 5.08 -26.36 65.49
N ALA A 843 5.19 -27.62 65.04
CA ALA A 843 4.19 -28.22 64.15
C ALA A 843 2.81 -28.31 64.81
N LEU A 844 2.75 -28.70 66.09
CA LEU A 844 1.52 -28.75 66.87
C LEU A 844 0.86 -27.37 66.94
N ASP A 845 1.60 -26.33 67.34
CA ASP A 845 1.09 -24.95 67.47
C ASP A 845 0.58 -24.41 66.12
N ALA A 846 1.26 -24.77 65.03
CA ALA A 846 0.87 -24.38 63.68
C ALA A 846 -0.39 -25.13 63.19
N PHE A 847 -0.51 -26.45 63.42
CA PHE A 847 -1.73 -27.20 63.11
C PHE A 847 -2.93 -26.75 63.95
N GLN A 848 -2.68 -26.33 65.20
CA GLN A 848 -3.72 -25.71 66.01
C GLN A 848 -4.21 -24.40 65.41
N SER A 849 -3.32 -23.65 64.76
CA SER A 849 -3.66 -22.36 64.14
C SER A 849 -4.34 -22.53 62.79
N SER A 850 -4.07 -23.61 62.04
CA SER A 850 -4.77 -23.91 60.78
C SER A 850 -6.15 -24.56 60.98
N GLY A 851 -6.43 -25.15 62.14
CA GLY A 851 -7.64 -25.93 62.37
C GLY A 851 -7.52 -27.41 61.93
N SER A 852 -6.33 -27.87 61.55
CA SER A 852 -6.09 -29.26 61.09
C SER A 852 -5.96 -30.21 62.30
N TRP A 853 -7.08 -30.45 63.00
CA TRP A 853 -7.13 -31.13 64.30
C TRP A 853 -6.56 -32.55 64.32
N GLN A 854 -6.75 -33.32 63.25
CA GLN A 854 -6.23 -34.69 63.15
C GLN A 854 -4.70 -34.68 63.22
N GLN A 855 -4.06 -33.77 62.49
CA GLN A 855 -2.61 -33.63 62.47
C GLN A 855 -2.07 -33.09 63.80
N ALA A 856 -2.79 -32.16 64.44
CA ALA A 856 -2.45 -31.69 65.78
C ALA A 856 -2.45 -32.84 66.81
N LEU A 857 -3.45 -33.73 66.79
CA LEU A 857 -3.49 -34.89 67.69
C LEU A 857 -2.37 -35.89 67.39
N CYS A 858 -2.03 -36.11 66.12
CA CYS A 858 -0.86 -36.91 65.74
C CYS A 858 0.44 -36.34 66.33
N MET A 859 0.64 -35.02 66.23
CA MET A 859 1.83 -34.35 66.81
C MET A 859 1.82 -34.43 68.34
N ALA A 860 0.66 -34.28 68.99
CA ALA A 860 0.53 -34.39 70.45
C ALA A 860 0.85 -35.80 70.94
N SER A 861 0.48 -36.83 70.17
CA SER A 861 0.87 -38.22 70.45
C SER A 861 2.38 -38.41 70.33
N LEU A 862 3.03 -37.85 69.31
CA LEU A 862 4.49 -37.90 69.13
C LEU A 862 5.25 -37.16 70.25
N LEU A 863 4.64 -36.12 70.83
CA LEU A 863 5.16 -35.37 71.97
C LEU A 863 4.84 -36.01 73.34
N GLY A 864 4.15 -37.14 73.37
CA GLY A 864 3.83 -37.88 74.61
C GLY A 864 2.84 -37.16 75.52
N TYR A 865 1.84 -36.46 74.97
CA TYR A 865 0.84 -35.77 75.78
C TYR A 865 0.02 -36.76 76.64
N THR A 866 -0.21 -36.40 77.91
CA THR A 866 -1.09 -37.16 78.81
C THR A 866 -2.55 -37.01 78.39
N LYS A 867 -3.43 -37.93 78.85
CA LYS A 867 -4.87 -37.89 78.54
C LYS A 867 -5.51 -36.54 78.87
N ASP A 868 -5.14 -35.92 79.99
CA ASP A 868 -5.67 -34.62 80.40
C ASP A 868 -5.22 -33.49 79.46
N LYS A 869 -3.97 -33.51 79.00
CA LYS A 869 -3.44 -32.53 78.04
C LYS A 869 -4.05 -32.72 76.65
N LEU A 870 -4.32 -33.95 76.23
CA LEU A 870 -5.04 -34.26 74.99
C LEU A 870 -6.49 -33.78 75.04
N SER A 871 -7.18 -33.97 76.17
CA SER A 871 -8.53 -33.45 76.38
C SER A 871 -8.56 -31.92 76.33
N GLY A 872 -7.60 -31.25 76.98
CA GLY A 872 -7.44 -29.78 76.89
C GLY A 872 -7.18 -29.29 75.47
N LEU A 873 -6.32 -29.98 74.72
CA LEU A 873 -6.04 -29.70 73.31
C LEU A 873 -7.28 -29.87 72.43
N ALA A 874 -8.00 -30.99 72.57
CA ALA A 874 -9.20 -31.28 71.81
C ALA A 874 -10.31 -30.24 72.04
N ARG A 875 -10.52 -29.80 73.29
CA ARG A 875 -11.47 -28.73 73.62
C ARG A 875 -11.09 -27.40 72.99
N SER A 876 -9.81 -27.02 73.04
CA SER A 876 -9.33 -25.79 72.37
C SER A 876 -9.50 -25.85 70.85
N MET A 877 -9.29 -27.02 70.24
CA MET A 877 -9.45 -27.21 68.79
C MET A 877 -10.92 -27.23 68.37
N ALA A 878 -11.80 -27.83 69.18
CA ALA A 878 -13.23 -27.80 68.94
C ALA A 878 -13.74 -26.35 68.88
N GLY A 879 -13.34 -25.49 69.84
CA GLY A 879 -13.70 -24.07 69.81
C GLY A 879 -13.26 -23.35 68.52
N LYS A 880 -12.03 -23.58 68.06
CA LYS A 880 -11.56 -22.99 66.78
C LYS A 880 -12.30 -23.52 65.56
N LEU A 881 -12.68 -24.80 65.54
CA LEU A 881 -13.45 -25.36 64.42
C LEU A 881 -14.88 -24.80 64.37
N VAL A 882 -15.47 -24.50 65.53
CA VAL A 882 -16.76 -23.80 65.63
C VAL A 882 -16.66 -22.39 65.04
N GLU A 883 -15.61 -21.62 65.35
CA GLU A 883 -15.36 -20.31 64.73
C GLU A 883 -15.25 -20.40 63.19
N GLN A 884 -14.74 -21.51 62.66
CA GLN A 884 -14.66 -21.80 61.22
C GLN A 884 -15.94 -22.41 60.62
N ARG A 885 -17.03 -22.55 61.41
CA ARG A 885 -18.30 -23.20 61.04
C ARG A 885 -18.17 -24.69 60.67
N LYS A 886 -17.11 -25.38 61.13
CA LYS A 886 -16.87 -26.81 60.93
C LYS A 886 -17.45 -27.63 62.09
N TYR A 887 -18.77 -27.55 62.26
CA TYR A 887 -19.49 -28.12 63.40
C TYR A 887 -19.38 -29.65 63.51
N ALA A 888 -19.38 -30.37 62.38
CA ALA A 888 -19.21 -31.83 62.35
C ALA A 888 -17.88 -32.27 62.99
N GLU A 889 -16.80 -31.59 62.64
CA GLU A 889 -15.45 -31.92 63.09
C GLU A 889 -15.24 -31.55 64.57
N ALA A 890 -15.81 -30.43 65.00
CA ALA A 890 -15.78 -30.00 66.39
C ALA A 890 -16.52 -31.00 67.30
N ALA A 891 -17.68 -31.51 66.87
CA ALA A 891 -18.45 -32.50 67.61
C ALA A 891 -17.68 -33.83 67.78
N ILE A 892 -16.93 -34.26 66.77
CA ILE A 892 -16.08 -35.48 66.85
C ILE A 892 -15.00 -35.31 67.93
N LEU A 893 -14.34 -34.16 67.99
CA LEU A 893 -13.33 -33.88 69.01
C LEU A 893 -13.92 -33.92 70.42
N LEU A 894 -15.10 -33.34 70.60
CA LEU A 894 -15.77 -33.31 71.90
C LEU A 894 -16.26 -34.70 72.32
N GLU A 895 -16.89 -35.45 71.42
CA GLU A 895 -17.38 -36.82 71.65
C GLU A 895 -16.22 -37.78 71.99
N GLN A 896 -15.17 -37.81 71.16
CA GLN A 896 -14.16 -38.86 71.23
C GLN A 896 -13.02 -38.58 72.20
N TYR A 897 -12.61 -37.31 72.33
CA TYR A 897 -11.40 -36.95 73.09
C TYR A 897 -11.69 -36.22 74.39
N THR A 898 -12.84 -35.53 74.51
CA THR A 898 -13.24 -34.85 75.76
C THR A 898 -14.37 -35.56 76.51
N GLN A 899 -15.08 -36.48 75.85
CA GLN A 899 -16.27 -37.18 76.36
C GLN A 899 -17.42 -36.24 76.73
N ASP A 900 -17.49 -35.07 76.09
CA ASP A 900 -18.52 -34.06 76.30
C ASP A 900 -19.65 -34.23 75.27
N TYR A 901 -20.49 -35.23 75.53
CA TYR A 901 -21.50 -35.69 74.58
C TYR A 901 -22.63 -34.68 74.37
N GLU A 902 -22.95 -33.90 75.40
CA GLU A 902 -24.03 -32.91 75.34
C GLU A 902 -23.64 -31.73 74.46
N GLU A 903 -22.44 -31.17 74.67
CA GLU A 903 -21.94 -30.08 73.85
C GLU A 903 -21.66 -30.52 72.40
N ALA A 904 -21.21 -31.78 72.19
CA ALA A 904 -21.09 -32.35 70.85
C ALA A 904 -22.44 -32.40 70.10
N VAL A 905 -23.54 -32.79 70.79
CA VAL A 905 -24.88 -32.79 70.20
C VAL A 905 -25.34 -31.37 69.87
N LEU A 906 -25.16 -30.42 70.78
CA LEU A 906 -25.54 -29.02 70.56
C LEU A 906 -24.84 -28.40 69.33
N LEU A 907 -23.54 -28.66 69.15
CA LEU A 907 -22.81 -28.20 67.97
C LEU A 907 -23.32 -28.82 66.67
N LEU A 908 -23.69 -30.10 66.66
CA LEU A 908 -24.27 -30.75 65.47
C LEU A 908 -25.63 -30.13 65.10
N LEU A 909 -26.44 -29.75 66.09
CA LEU A 909 -27.71 -29.05 65.88
C LEU A 909 -27.47 -27.65 65.27
N GLU A 910 -26.50 -26.90 65.79
CA GLU A 910 -26.13 -25.58 65.27
C GLU A 910 -25.62 -25.67 63.81
N GLY A 911 -24.94 -26.76 63.45
CA GLY A 911 -24.50 -27.05 62.08
C GLY A 911 -25.55 -27.68 61.15
N ALA A 912 -26.80 -27.85 61.61
CA ALA A 912 -27.89 -28.53 60.89
C ALA A 912 -27.59 -30.00 60.49
N LEU A 913 -26.77 -30.71 61.26
CA LEU A 913 -26.39 -32.11 61.05
C LEU A 913 -27.30 -33.06 61.83
N TRP A 914 -28.59 -33.05 61.48
CA TRP A 914 -29.67 -33.67 62.25
C TRP A 914 -29.52 -35.17 62.47
N GLU A 915 -29.12 -35.92 61.43
CA GLU A 915 -28.99 -37.37 61.52
C GLU A 915 -27.90 -37.79 62.51
N GLU A 916 -26.77 -37.08 62.51
CA GLU A 916 -25.66 -37.38 63.40
C GLU A 916 -25.96 -36.94 64.84
N ALA A 917 -26.64 -35.80 65.03
CA ALA A 917 -27.14 -35.37 66.34
C ALA A 917 -28.11 -36.41 66.94
N LEU A 918 -29.06 -36.89 66.14
CA LEU A 918 -30.02 -37.92 66.53
C LEU A 918 -29.32 -39.24 66.88
N ARG A 919 -28.33 -39.65 66.09
CA ARG A 919 -27.50 -40.84 66.36
C ARG A 919 -26.78 -40.73 67.70
N LEU A 920 -26.16 -39.59 68.01
CA LEU A 920 -25.46 -39.37 69.28
C LEU A 920 -26.42 -39.36 70.49
N ILE A 921 -27.59 -38.73 70.36
CA ILE A 921 -28.64 -38.71 71.38
C ILE A 921 -29.04 -40.15 71.76
N HIS A 922 -29.32 -40.99 70.75
CA HIS A 922 -29.67 -42.39 70.99
C HIS A 922 -28.49 -43.23 71.48
N LYS A 923 -27.28 -43.04 70.92
CA LYS A 923 -26.06 -43.77 71.31
C LYS A 923 -25.71 -43.58 72.79
N TYR A 924 -25.88 -42.36 73.30
CA TYR A 924 -25.54 -42.02 74.69
C TYR A 924 -26.76 -41.95 75.63
N GLY A 925 -27.95 -42.34 75.15
CA GLY A 925 -29.16 -42.44 75.96
C GLY A 925 -29.73 -41.09 76.45
N ARG A 926 -29.37 -39.97 75.82
CA ARG A 926 -29.79 -38.61 76.19
C ARG A 926 -31.09 -38.19 75.50
N LEU A 927 -32.13 -39.02 75.65
CA LEU A 927 -33.45 -38.80 75.04
C LEU A 927 -34.13 -37.50 75.51
N ASP A 928 -33.66 -36.90 76.61
CA ASP A 928 -34.06 -35.58 77.07
C ASP A 928 -33.78 -34.48 76.01
N ILE A 929 -32.65 -34.58 75.28
CA ILE A 929 -32.21 -33.56 74.30
C ILE A 929 -33.10 -33.53 73.04
N LEU A 930 -33.84 -34.61 72.76
CA LEU A 930 -34.80 -34.69 71.65
C LEU A 930 -35.87 -33.61 71.75
N GLU A 931 -36.46 -33.45 72.93
CA GLU A 931 -37.54 -32.49 73.17
C GLU A 931 -36.99 -31.09 73.44
N THR A 932 -35.87 -30.98 74.15
CA THR A 932 -35.36 -29.67 74.60
C THR A 932 -34.58 -28.90 73.54
N ASN A 933 -33.90 -29.59 72.59
CA ASN A 933 -33.01 -28.93 71.64
C ASN A 933 -33.22 -29.38 70.18
N LEU A 934 -33.37 -30.69 69.88
CA LEU A 934 -33.49 -31.16 68.49
C LEU A 934 -34.79 -30.68 67.83
N LYS A 935 -35.95 -30.90 68.47
CA LYS A 935 -37.25 -30.45 67.92
C LYS A 935 -37.33 -28.92 67.72
N PRO A 936 -36.96 -28.08 68.71
CA PRO A 936 -36.91 -26.63 68.52
C PRO A 936 -35.98 -26.21 67.38
N ALA A 937 -34.78 -26.80 67.28
CA ALA A 937 -33.80 -26.45 66.25
C ALA A 937 -34.28 -26.81 64.82
N ILE A 938 -34.99 -27.93 64.65
CA ILE A 938 -35.60 -28.29 63.35
C ILE A 938 -36.68 -27.27 62.96
N LEU A 939 -37.51 -26.84 63.91
CA LEU A 939 -38.56 -25.83 63.66
C LEU A 939 -37.98 -24.44 63.34
N GLU A 940 -36.89 -24.02 64.00
CA GLU A 940 -36.18 -22.80 63.64
C GLU A 940 -35.52 -22.91 62.25
N GLY A 941 -34.95 -24.07 61.91
CA GLY A 941 -34.34 -24.34 60.60
C GLY A 941 -35.33 -24.27 59.42
N GLU A 942 -36.60 -24.65 59.62
CA GLU A 942 -37.67 -24.51 58.60
C GLU A 942 -37.99 -23.04 58.27
N SER A 943 -37.65 -22.09 59.15
CA SER A 943 -37.97 -20.66 58.96
C SER A 943 -36.90 -19.86 58.19
N VAL A 944 -35.71 -20.44 57.94
CA VAL A 944 -34.52 -19.75 57.37
C VAL A 944 -34.11 -20.28 55.99
N GLN A 945 -34.87 -21.21 55.38
CA GLN A 945 -34.67 -21.63 53.99
C GLN A 945 -35.29 -20.69 52.95
#